data_AF-A0A954JXD9-F1
#
_entry.id   AF-A0A954JXD9-F1
#
_cell.length_a   1.000
_cell.length_b   1.000
_cell.length_c   1.000
_cell.angle_alpha   90.00
_cell.angle_beta   90.00
_cell.angle_gamma   90.00
#
_symmetry.space_group_name_H-M   'P 1'
#
loop_
_entity.id
_entity.type
_entity.pdbx_description
1 polymer ?
#
loop_
_entity_poly.entity_id
_entity_poly.type
_entity_poly.pdbx_seq_one_letter_code
_entity_poly.pdbx_strand_id
1 'polypeptide(L)'
;MSQARIFLSRLWVWLAVPIWLTLITLSPAGRAVADRIDGPPMMMLSAELEDTEQKNDAGKPIDACTWVREIFRQHILMVAREEFGFVTRDVTLGEPVDRDSPECFHLKVLAWEDAPVQLTLRRGDTVIYEGTVVNEECHVLKKFRHLPKHVLDTRESLVKSLNAAGYEQTPLPKGKLPVLPAEVETLLGRMNTISQYAAVRRLHQLLEEHGESPVILGGLARGYAHLSQLSLPLLDLRHRAFGARSLLYANRLGRLEPDSAVGYWHRAYAFTFLGYPLAAHKELNAATKKARQNPPEPQWLKLIPLYVGYRFKEFEQLVEDENYEFREAAALLWFMASRMSVSPAFTIETGVKVRKVMPNSQRVIAGLFDTAGVAMNHQLSVEGAPALLATIYENLKEITDLPAAISAELDLKDSDDQNGTDREALLLRPNSLSLLEDSTRLLRLAGDDDPSEPSFYVLESTLRAWNLQHLCQRAQFLRGYLGVDAGNFVAATQTSVKDDPFGPLYAAMGFSNYAPVEVASELIREIPHVELNYCSVGYDFINVLPRTARTKNGTVNDYLTRSWRDAGNFEETIRKRINGYFGAESRGERLEQARWLNNVSLDSPMSYSEQVLLDWANVADKAEQWGIQFPGYPGLHFALARACKSFGNVDRAIEHYNHYLAMIQDARGYIGLAEAMYMKDRESSEWMSVLEKSMECEDYFLTHSQAAQEAASTLMHDGRYEEALPWAERAAESGSGSGLQSLVEALTGTADFERAESICIQTSQRYQSDDWYQWCVATGEGDLESAWEFEQERLKVRYAPGDSQSEMVKALYAEITNDTARALKILLRMAKNRPPSEPPYVWTDSMAYLIADRAGDQKICNQILKSYRDQREPPLQVQAITAMLNLFDESDRSKAIDPMKIQALIDGHVAFSDGAYLPDLALFVGYFEWTHGHKDAAIEQWKGPARLSGGRDRMLAWKWLREAGVDPIHIEDRTFPDMFLRERYELPKKKE
;
A
#
# COMPACT_ATOMS: atom_id res chain seq x y z
N MET A 1 49.93 3.54 66.90
CA MET A 1 49.09 4.04 65.78
C MET A 1 47.81 3.22 65.50
N SER A 2 47.43 2.21 66.29
CA SER A 2 46.15 1.48 66.08
C SER A 2 44.97 1.95 66.95
N GLN A 3 45.19 2.78 67.98
CA GLN A 3 44.10 3.33 68.80
C GLN A 3 43.54 4.67 68.28
N ALA A 4 44.27 5.39 67.42
CA ALA A 4 43.78 6.63 66.80
C ALA A 4 42.79 6.39 65.65
N ARG A 5 42.82 5.21 65.00
CA ARG A 5 41.90 4.88 63.89
C ARG A 5 40.51 4.42 64.34
N ILE A 6 40.37 3.91 65.57
CA ILE A 6 39.09 3.42 66.09
C ILE A 6 38.24 4.58 66.67
N PHE A 7 38.88 5.67 67.09
CA PHE A 7 38.18 6.87 67.58
C PHE A 7 37.65 7.75 66.43
N LEU A 8 38.36 7.82 65.30
CA LEU A 8 37.96 8.59 64.12
C LEU A 8 36.82 7.93 63.30
N SER A 9 36.69 6.60 63.32
CA SER A 9 35.59 5.91 62.64
C SER A 9 34.26 5.95 63.41
N ARG A 10 34.31 6.08 64.74
CA ARG A 10 33.10 6.20 65.58
C ARG A 10 32.56 7.64 65.65
N LEU A 11 33.40 8.65 65.45
CA LEU A 11 32.98 10.06 65.38
C LEU A 11 32.21 10.37 64.07
N TRP A 12 32.51 9.67 62.97
CA TRP A 12 31.80 9.81 61.70
C TRP A 12 30.36 9.26 61.74
N VAL A 13 30.12 8.19 62.49
CA VAL A 13 28.78 7.59 62.62
C VAL A 13 27.85 8.43 63.49
N TRP A 14 28.38 9.18 64.48
CA TRP A 14 27.56 10.04 65.35
C TRP A 14 27.26 11.43 64.78
N LEU A 15 28.02 11.91 63.80
CA LEU A 15 27.75 13.18 63.09
C LEU A 15 26.95 13.00 61.79
N ALA A 16 27.01 11.82 61.15
CA ALA A 16 26.30 11.56 59.90
C ALA A 16 24.81 11.19 60.08
N VAL A 17 24.43 10.60 61.23
CA VAL A 17 23.06 10.13 61.47
C VAL A 17 22.06 11.28 61.72
N PRO A 18 22.40 12.40 62.40
CA PRO A 18 21.48 13.54 62.50
C PRO A 18 21.37 14.32 61.18
N ILE A 19 22.43 14.38 60.36
CA ILE A 19 22.40 15.10 59.08
C ILE A 19 21.59 14.32 58.03
N TRP A 20 21.65 12.99 58.02
CA TRP A 20 20.77 12.16 57.19
C TRP A 20 19.31 12.16 57.66
N LEU A 21 19.04 12.22 58.97
CA LEU A 21 17.66 12.34 59.48
C LEU A 21 17.06 13.74 59.29
N THR A 22 17.87 14.79 59.17
CA THR A 22 17.38 16.15 58.84
C THR A 22 17.26 16.38 57.33
N LEU A 23 18.01 15.64 56.49
CA LEU A 23 17.86 15.65 55.03
C LEU A 23 16.77 14.71 54.50
N ILE A 24 16.38 13.68 55.27
CA ILE A 24 15.25 12.78 54.93
C ILE A 24 13.90 13.29 55.47
N THR A 25 13.89 14.24 56.42
CA THR A 25 12.66 14.88 56.91
C THR A 25 12.37 16.26 56.30
N LEU A 26 13.19 16.70 55.34
CA LEU A 26 12.98 17.92 54.55
C LEU A 26 13.26 17.69 53.06
N SER A 27 12.88 16.52 52.54
CA SER A 27 12.55 16.44 51.12
C SER A 27 11.18 17.10 50.97
N PRO A 28 11.00 18.17 50.18
CA PRO A 28 9.69 18.75 49.95
C PRO A 28 8.87 17.75 49.13
N ALA A 29 8.20 16.83 49.81
CA ALA A 29 7.02 16.19 49.28
C ALA A 29 6.03 17.30 48.93
N GLY A 30 5.78 17.47 47.64
CA GLY A 30 4.55 18.06 47.12
C GLY A 30 4.24 19.49 47.56
N ARG A 31 5.00 20.46 47.07
CA ARG A 31 4.36 21.68 46.56
C ARG A 31 4.67 21.78 45.08
N ALA A 32 4.04 20.88 44.31
CA ALA A 32 3.81 21.15 42.92
C ALA A 32 3.02 22.45 42.84
N VAL A 33 3.61 23.42 42.15
CA VAL A 33 3.00 24.56 41.45
C VAL A 33 1.48 24.60 41.61
N ALA A 34 1.03 25.30 42.65
CA ALA A 34 -0.36 25.71 42.82
C ALA A 34 -0.53 27.14 42.30
N ASP A 35 0.10 27.46 41.17
CA ASP A 35 -0.40 28.54 40.33
C ASP A 35 -1.67 27.96 39.70
N ARG A 36 -2.81 28.25 40.34
CA ARG A 36 -4.13 27.99 39.78
C ARG A 36 -4.18 28.72 38.44
N ILE A 37 -4.01 27.96 37.36
CA ILE A 37 -4.51 28.36 36.07
C ILE A 37 -6.03 28.38 36.23
N ASP A 38 -6.65 29.55 36.08
CA ASP A 38 -8.09 29.71 36.15
C ASP A 38 -8.71 29.00 34.92
N GLY A 39 -9.04 27.72 35.07
CA GLY A 39 -9.63 26.88 34.03
C GLY A 39 -9.68 25.40 34.43
N PRO A 40 -10.51 24.57 33.78
CA PRO A 40 -10.46 23.12 33.96
C PRO A 40 -9.08 22.59 33.54
N PRO A 41 -8.47 21.64 34.27
CA PRO A 41 -7.17 21.08 33.92
C PRO A 41 -7.19 20.46 32.52
N MET A 42 -6.21 20.83 31.69
CA MET A 42 -6.02 20.27 30.35
C MET A 42 -4.99 19.13 30.40
N MET A 43 -5.29 18.03 29.72
CA MET A 43 -4.33 16.97 29.42
C MET A 43 -4.08 16.92 27.92
N MET A 44 -2.91 17.40 27.53
CA MET A 44 -2.39 17.22 26.19
C MET A 44 -1.53 15.95 26.17
N LEU A 45 -1.87 14.97 25.35
CA LEU A 45 -1.09 13.73 25.30
C LEU A 45 -0.17 13.76 24.07
N SER A 46 1.12 13.51 24.27
CA SER A 46 2.07 13.24 23.17
C SER A 46 2.56 11.79 23.29
N ALA A 47 3.03 11.20 22.19
CA ALA A 47 3.69 9.90 22.23
C ALA A 47 5.20 10.12 22.13
N GLU A 48 5.97 9.52 23.04
CA GLU A 48 7.43 9.51 22.91
C GLU A 48 7.82 8.71 21.66
N LEU A 49 8.83 9.20 20.93
CA LEU A 49 9.40 8.47 19.81
C LEU A 49 10.01 7.16 20.32
N GLU A 50 9.45 6.04 19.90
CA GLU A 50 10.09 4.74 20.08
C GLU A 50 11.32 4.69 19.16
N ASP A 51 12.50 4.53 19.76
CA ASP A 51 13.66 4.12 19.00
C ASP A 51 13.42 2.68 18.54
N THR A 52 12.99 2.53 17.29
CA THR A 52 12.69 1.25 16.65
C THR A 52 13.89 0.30 16.59
N GLU A 53 15.11 0.80 16.86
CA GLU A 53 16.30 -0.05 16.99
C GLU A 53 16.42 -0.69 18.39
N GLN A 54 15.62 -0.25 19.36
CA GLN A 54 15.57 -0.89 20.68
C GLN A 54 15.12 -2.34 20.53
N LYS A 55 15.93 -3.21 21.13
CA LYS A 55 15.65 -4.64 21.26
C LYS A 55 15.38 -4.94 22.73
N ASN A 56 14.49 -5.89 22.98
CA ASN A 56 14.35 -6.43 24.33
C ASN A 56 15.60 -7.25 24.72
N ASP A 57 15.64 -7.74 25.96
CA ASP A 57 16.74 -8.57 26.47
C ASP A 57 16.99 -9.85 25.64
N ALA A 58 16.00 -10.29 24.86
CA ALA A 58 16.09 -11.44 23.95
C ALA A 58 16.52 -11.05 22.51
N GLY A 59 16.88 -9.79 22.26
CA GLY A 59 17.31 -9.30 20.95
C GLY A 59 16.16 -9.10 19.93
N LYS A 60 14.90 -9.23 20.35
CA LYS A 60 13.74 -8.99 19.47
C LYS A 60 13.45 -7.49 19.37
N PRO A 61 13.16 -6.97 18.16
CA PRO A 61 12.81 -5.55 17.98
C PRO A 61 11.47 -5.22 18.66
N ILE A 62 11.25 -3.94 18.95
CA ILE A 62 9.93 -3.43 19.33
C ILE A 62 8.92 -3.74 18.21
N ASP A 63 7.75 -4.26 18.59
CA ASP A 63 6.61 -4.40 17.68
C ASP A 63 5.97 -3.03 17.56
N ALA A 64 6.23 -2.35 16.45
CA ALA A 64 5.77 -0.99 16.19
C ALA A 64 4.24 -0.89 16.00
N CYS A 65 3.45 -1.91 16.36
CA CYS A 65 2.01 -1.97 16.13
C CYS A 65 1.27 -0.81 16.81
N THR A 66 1.01 0.21 16.00
CA THR A 66 0.34 1.43 16.37
C THR A 66 -1.09 1.22 16.90
N TRP A 67 -1.76 0.13 16.54
CA TRP A 67 -3.06 -0.22 17.13
C TRP A 67 -2.98 -0.42 18.63
N VAL A 68 -1.90 -1.05 19.13
CA VAL A 68 -1.71 -1.27 20.56
C VAL A 68 -1.55 0.06 21.26
N ARG A 69 -0.65 0.91 20.74
CA ARG A 69 -0.44 2.26 21.26
C ARG A 69 -1.74 3.05 21.29
N GLU A 70 -2.49 3.10 20.19
CA GLU A 70 -3.72 3.90 20.14
C GLU A 70 -4.79 3.41 21.12
N ILE A 71 -4.97 2.10 21.33
CA ILE A 71 -5.91 1.60 22.34
C ILE A 71 -5.53 2.08 23.76
N PHE A 72 -4.25 2.06 24.11
CA PHE A 72 -3.78 2.58 25.40
C PHE A 72 -3.93 4.10 25.51
N ARG A 73 -3.50 4.82 24.47
CA ARG A 73 -3.55 6.28 24.39
C ARG A 73 -4.97 6.78 24.55
N GLN A 74 -5.91 6.24 23.76
CA GLN A 74 -7.31 6.63 23.84
C GLN A 74 -7.94 6.23 25.18
N HIS A 75 -7.52 5.12 25.79
CA HIS A 75 -8.00 4.75 27.12
C HIS A 75 -7.60 5.78 28.19
N ILE A 76 -6.34 6.25 28.19
CA ILE A 76 -5.86 7.26 29.13
C ILE A 76 -6.62 8.56 28.97
N LEU A 77 -6.81 9.03 27.73
CA LEU A 77 -7.60 10.23 27.44
C LEU A 77 -9.04 10.10 27.95
N MET A 78 -9.68 8.95 27.72
CA MET A 78 -11.02 8.68 28.24
C MET A 78 -11.06 8.68 29.78
N VAL A 79 -10.06 8.10 30.46
CA VAL A 79 -9.98 8.14 31.94
C VAL A 79 -9.80 9.57 32.43
N ALA A 80 -8.90 10.34 31.83
CA ALA A 80 -8.66 11.73 32.20
C ALA A 80 -9.93 12.58 32.06
N ARG A 81 -10.62 12.49 30.92
CA ARG A 81 -11.85 13.23 30.69
C ARG A 81 -12.98 12.82 31.63
N GLU A 82 -13.24 11.52 31.73
CA GLU A 82 -14.49 11.03 32.33
C GLU A 82 -14.38 10.76 33.85
N GLU A 83 -13.16 10.58 34.38
CA GLU A 83 -12.94 10.42 35.83
C GLU A 83 -12.44 11.70 36.49
N PHE A 84 -11.79 12.60 35.75
CA PHE A 84 -11.17 13.81 36.30
C PHE A 84 -11.65 15.12 35.65
N GLY A 85 -12.59 15.05 34.69
CA GLY A 85 -13.15 16.25 34.05
C GLY A 85 -12.15 17.03 33.21
N PHE A 86 -11.07 16.38 32.75
CA PHE A 86 -10.02 17.06 32.00
C PHE A 86 -10.50 17.41 30.59
N VAL A 87 -10.11 18.59 30.12
CA VAL A 87 -10.11 18.88 28.68
C VAL A 87 -8.96 18.10 28.06
N THR A 88 -9.26 17.28 27.06
CA THR A 88 -8.25 16.43 26.40
C THR A 88 -7.85 16.98 25.04
N ARG A 89 -6.56 16.89 24.70
CA ARG A 89 -6.04 17.13 23.35
C ARG A 89 -5.20 15.97 22.86
N ASP A 90 -5.45 15.56 21.62
CA ASP A 90 -4.89 14.38 21.00
C ASP A 90 -4.13 14.72 19.70
N VAL A 91 -2.79 14.67 19.77
CA VAL A 91 -1.92 14.89 18.62
C VAL A 91 -2.20 13.92 17.45
N THR A 92 -2.70 12.70 17.70
CA THR A 92 -3.06 11.74 16.64
C THR A 92 -4.28 12.20 15.86
N LEU A 93 -5.16 12.99 16.48
CA LEU A 93 -6.30 13.64 15.81
C LEU A 93 -5.96 15.02 15.25
N GLY A 94 -4.66 15.36 15.23
CA GLY A 94 -4.13 16.61 14.69
C GLY A 94 -4.20 17.80 15.64
N GLU A 95 -4.71 17.65 16.86
CA GLU A 95 -4.82 18.75 17.83
C GLU A 95 -3.43 19.27 18.24
N PRO A 96 -3.28 20.59 18.45
CA PRO A 96 -2.00 21.19 18.78
C PRO A 96 -1.60 20.76 20.19
N VAL A 97 -0.36 20.29 20.33
CA VAL A 97 0.23 19.91 21.61
C VAL A 97 1.58 20.58 21.74
N ASP A 98 1.69 21.51 22.68
CA ASP A 98 2.98 22.04 23.10
C ASP A 98 3.67 21.00 24.00
N ARG A 99 4.69 20.33 23.47
CA ARG A 99 5.42 19.25 24.18
C ARG A 99 6.21 19.74 25.38
N ASP A 100 6.61 21.00 25.34
CA ASP A 100 7.39 21.64 26.41
C ASP A 100 6.46 22.26 27.45
N SER A 101 5.15 22.32 27.17
CA SER A 101 4.16 22.78 28.14
C SER A 101 4.17 21.89 29.38
N PRO A 102 4.13 22.49 30.59
CA PRO A 102 3.97 21.73 31.82
C PRO A 102 2.64 20.98 31.85
N GLU A 103 1.66 21.26 31.00
CA GLU A 103 0.38 20.54 30.89
C GLU A 103 0.44 19.31 29.97
N CYS A 104 1.55 19.13 29.25
CA CYS A 104 1.73 17.98 28.37
C CYS A 104 2.12 16.72 29.15
N PHE A 105 1.39 15.65 28.89
CA PHE A 105 1.69 14.30 29.32
C PHE A 105 2.35 13.54 28.17
N HIS A 106 3.41 12.83 28.50
CA HIS A 106 4.17 12.00 27.56
C HIS A 106 3.84 10.54 27.81
N LEU A 107 3.31 9.88 26.79
CA LEU A 107 2.98 8.46 26.82
C LEU A 107 4.05 7.67 26.09
N LYS A 108 4.58 6.66 26.77
CA LYS A 108 5.41 5.62 26.16
C LYS A 108 4.70 4.28 26.29
N VAL A 109 4.49 3.60 25.16
CA VAL A 109 3.94 2.24 25.10
C VAL A 109 5.02 1.36 24.49
N LEU A 110 5.51 0.37 25.22
CA LEU A 110 6.46 -0.60 24.68
C LEU A 110 5.73 -1.93 24.52
N ALA A 111 5.45 -2.29 23.26
CA ALA A 111 4.92 -3.59 22.89
C ALA A 111 6.04 -4.36 22.16
N TRP A 112 6.39 -5.54 22.67
CA TRP A 112 7.31 -6.44 21.98
C TRP A 112 6.58 -7.68 21.53
N GLU A 113 7.06 -8.29 20.45
CA GLU A 113 6.58 -9.59 20.04
C GLU A 113 6.90 -10.63 21.12
N ASP A 114 5.84 -11.30 21.62
CA ASP A 114 5.89 -12.30 22.69
C ASP A 114 6.38 -11.78 24.04
N ALA A 115 6.27 -10.48 24.30
CA ALA A 115 6.58 -9.92 25.62
C ALA A 115 5.45 -9.05 26.17
N PRO A 116 5.45 -8.78 27.49
CA PRO A 116 4.45 -7.94 28.11
C PRO A 116 4.45 -6.52 27.57
N VAL A 117 3.26 -5.92 27.43
CA VAL A 117 3.14 -4.50 27.08
C VAL A 117 3.43 -3.66 28.31
N GLN A 118 4.44 -2.79 28.22
CA GLN A 118 4.79 -1.83 29.26
C GLN A 118 4.27 -0.44 28.90
N LEU A 119 3.79 0.26 29.93
CA LEU A 119 3.17 1.57 29.81
C LEU A 119 3.85 2.53 30.79
N THR A 120 4.29 3.68 30.30
CA THR A 120 4.78 4.78 31.12
C THR A 120 4.06 6.07 30.73
N LEU A 121 3.42 6.72 31.70
CA LEU A 121 2.84 8.05 31.56
C LEU A 121 3.67 9.02 32.40
N ARG A 122 4.20 10.06 31.77
CA ARG A 122 5.03 11.08 32.43
C ARG A 122 4.45 12.47 32.26
N ARG A 123 4.81 13.37 33.17
CA ARG A 123 4.57 14.82 33.09
C ARG A 123 5.86 15.52 33.46
N GLY A 124 6.53 16.14 32.48
CA GLY A 124 7.95 16.50 32.60
C GLY A 124 8.79 15.30 33.02
N ASP A 125 9.64 15.46 34.02
CA ASP A 125 10.46 14.35 34.53
C ASP A 125 9.69 13.36 35.43
N THR A 126 8.47 13.73 35.87
CA THR A 126 7.71 12.95 36.85
C THR A 126 6.98 11.79 36.18
N VAL A 127 7.21 10.56 36.66
CA VAL A 127 6.44 9.38 36.27
C VAL A 127 5.12 9.39 37.04
N ILE A 128 4.01 9.51 36.31
CA ILE A 128 2.65 9.50 36.85
C ILE A 128 2.15 8.06 36.94
N TYR A 129 2.41 7.26 35.90
CA TYR A 129 2.03 5.85 35.85
C TYR A 129 3.17 5.05 35.23
N GLU A 130 3.46 3.89 35.80
CA GLU A 130 4.33 2.88 35.21
C GLU A 130 3.77 1.51 35.53
N GLY A 131 3.59 0.67 34.52
CA GLY A 131 3.04 -0.67 34.73
C GLY A 131 3.08 -1.58 33.52
N THR A 132 3.05 -2.88 33.82
CA THR A 132 2.86 -3.95 32.84
C THR A 132 1.39 -4.30 32.75
N VAL A 133 0.78 -4.14 31.57
CA VAL A 133 -0.67 -4.28 31.41
C VAL A 133 -1.09 -5.65 30.92
N VAL A 134 -0.26 -6.27 30.08
CA VAL A 134 -0.55 -7.57 29.49
C VAL A 134 0.57 -8.52 29.91
N ASN A 135 0.34 -9.34 30.94
CA ASN A 135 1.37 -10.18 31.57
C ASN A 135 1.64 -11.52 30.86
N GLU A 136 0.73 -11.99 30.01
CA GLU A 136 0.95 -13.21 29.22
C GLU A 136 1.93 -12.94 28.09
N GLU A 137 2.64 -13.97 27.61
CA GLU A 137 3.24 -14.03 26.26
C GLU A 137 2.11 -13.77 25.25
N CYS A 138 1.80 -12.49 25.06
CA CYS A 138 0.68 -12.07 24.26
C CYS A 138 1.26 -11.86 22.88
N HIS A 139 0.96 -12.78 21.98
CA HIS A 139 0.86 -12.43 20.58
C HIS A 139 -0.29 -11.40 20.46
N VAL A 140 -0.04 -10.14 20.84
CA VAL A 140 -1.04 -9.08 20.90
C VAL A 140 -1.73 -8.92 19.53
N LEU A 141 -1.01 -9.19 18.45
CA LEU A 141 -1.54 -9.27 17.10
C LEU A 141 -2.51 -10.45 16.87
N LYS A 142 -2.23 -11.65 17.40
CA LYS A 142 -3.15 -12.82 17.29
C LYS A 142 -4.37 -12.70 18.21
N LYS A 143 -4.24 -11.98 19.33
CA LYS A 143 -5.29 -11.74 20.32
C LYS A 143 -5.87 -10.31 20.26
N PHE A 144 -5.69 -9.59 19.16
CA PHE A 144 -6.10 -8.17 19.03
C PHE A 144 -7.54 -7.91 19.50
N ARG A 145 -8.45 -8.84 19.19
CA ARG A 145 -9.86 -8.83 19.64
C ARG A 145 -10.04 -8.61 21.15
N HIS A 146 -9.12 -9.11 21.99
CA HIS A 146 -9.20 -9.05 23.45
C HIS A 146 -8.44 -7.87 24.05
N LEU A 147 -7.59 -7.19 23.28
CA LEU A 147 -6.75 -6.11 23.77
C LEU A 147 -7.56 -4.98 24.45
N PRO A 148 -8.64 -4.44 23.87
CA PRO A 148 -9.42 -3.38 24.52
C PRO A 148 -9.97 -3.81 25.88
N LYS A 149 -10.35 -5.09 26.03
CA LYS A 149 -10.82 -5.63 27.31
C LYS A 149 -9.72 -5.57 28.38
N HIS A 150 -8.50 -5.97 28.03
CA HIS A 150 -7.35 -5.93 28.94
C HIS A 150 -6.94 -4.51 29.30
N VAL A 151 -6.95 -3.59 28.33
CA VAL A 151 -6.64 -2.18 28.59
C VAL A 151 -7.61 -1.57 29.59
N LEU A 152 -8.90 -1.85 29.47
CA LEU A 152 -9.92 -1.38 30.43
C LEU A 152 -9.72 -1.95 31.85
N ASP A 153 -8.98 -3.03 32.06
CA ASP A 153 -8.64 -3.54 33.41
C ASP A 153 -7.64 -2.61 34.13
N THR A 154 -6.95 -1.73 33.41
CA THR A 154 -6.01 -0.77 34.00
C THR A 154 -6.66 0.48 34.59
N ARG A 155 -7.95 0.72 34.32
CA ARG A 155 -8.66 1.94 34.71
C ARG A 155 -8.48 2.29 36.19
N GLU A 156 -8.70 1.33 37.09
CA GLU A 156 -8.55 1.57 38.54
C GLU A 156 -7.12 1.95 38.93
N SER A 157 -6.12 1.33 38.30
CA SER A 157 -4.71 1.62 38.56
C SER A 157 -4.31 3.02 38.07
N LEU A 158 -4.85 3.43 36.92
CA LEU A 158 -4.66 4.78 36.36
C LEU A 158 -5.31 5.84 37.26
N VAL A 159 -6.56 5.62 37.69
CA VAL A 159 -7.27 6.52 38.62
C VAL A 159 -6.48 6.68 39.93
N LYS A 160 -6.00 5.57 40.52
CA LYS A 160 -5.17 5.62 41.73
C LYS A 160 -3.88 6.42 41.52
N SER A 161 -3.26 6.28 40.35
CA SER A 161 -2.00 6.95 40.02
C SER A 161 -2.19 8.44 39.78
N LEU A 162 -3.27 8.85 39.10
CA LEU A 162 -3.63 10.27 38.93
C LEU A 162 -4.02 10.93 40.25
N ASN A 163 -4.78 10.24 41.12
CA ASN A 163 -5.04 10.72 42.48
C ASN A 163 -3.74 10.89 43.28
N ALA A 164 -2.81 9.93 43.19
CA ALA A 164 -1.50 10.01 43.86
C ALA A 164 -0.63 11.15 43.31
N ALA A 165 -0.82 11.52 42.04
CA ALA A 165 -0.19 12.69 41.42
C ALA A 165 -0.86 14.02 41.79
N GLY A 166 -1.92 14.01 42.60
CA GLY A 166 -2.55 15.21 43.15
C GLY A 166 -3.75 15.75 42.35
N TYR A 167 -4.27 14.99 41.38
CA TYR A 167 -5.48 15.38 40.65
C TYR A 167 -6.74 14.97 41.41
N GLU A 168 -7.74 15.84 41.42
CA GLU A 168 -9.02 15.59 42.07
C GLU A 168 -9.97 14.87 41.11
N GLN A 169 -10.53 13.73 41.55
CA GLN A 169 -11.47 12.96 40.76
C GLN A 169 -12.84 13.66 40.69
N THR A 170 -13.36 13.86 39.48
CA THR A 170 -14.70 14.38 39.20
C THR A 170 -15.40 13.43 38.23
N PRO A 171 -15.88 12.27 38.73
CA PRO A 171 -16.44 11.25 37.86
C PRO A 171 -17.76 11.70 37.25
N LEU A 172 -18.03 11.23 36.03
CA LEU A 172 -19.31 11.44 35.36
C LEU A 172 -20.51 11.00 36.24
N PRO A 173 -21.68 11.64 36.08
CA PRO A 173 -22.88 11.19 36.74
C PRO A 173 -23.23 9.75 36.34
N LYS A 174 -24.01 9.05 37.18
CA LYS A 174 -24.53 7.73 36.83
C LYS A 174 -25.77 7.87 35.97
N GLY A 175 -25.71 7.34 34.75
CA GLY A 175 -26.73 7.58 33.75
C GLY A 175 -27.75 6.50 33.49
N LYS A 176 -28.93 6.95 33.05
CA LYS A 176 -30.01 6.12 32.48
C LYS A 176 -30.73 6.91 31.40
N LEU A 177 -30.10 7.03 30.23
CA LEU A 177 -30.80 7.45 29.01
C LEU A 177 -31.40 6.19 28.35
N PRO A 178 -32.74 6.11 28.16
CA PRO A 178 -33.38 4.91 27.63
C PRO A 178 -33.30 4.78 26.11
N VAL A 179 -33.24 5.91 25.39
CA VAL A 179 -33.21 5.98 23.92
C VAL A 179 -32.36 7.17 23.48
N LEU A 180 -31.65 7.06 22.36
CA LEU A 180 -30.96 8.19 21.78
C LEU A 180 -31.97 9.21 21.21
N PRO A 181 -31.66 10.51 21.25
CA PRO A 181 -32.43 11.50 20.51
C PRO A 181 -32.46 11.18 19.01
N ALA A 182 -33.58 11.46 18.34
CA ALA A 182 -33.80 11.09 16.95
C ALA A 182 -32.80 11.78 16.00
N GLU A 183 -32.37 12.99 16.33
CA GLU A 183 -31.34 13.72 15.59
C GLU A 183 -29.99 12.98 15.62
N VAL A 184 -29.63 12.34 16.73
CA VAL A 184 -28.38 11.57 16.84
C VAL A 184 -28.44 10.29 16.00
N GLU A 185 -29.57 9.56 16.02
CA GLU A 185 -29.73 8.39 15.15
C GLU A 185 -29.71 8.78 13.67
N THR A 186 -30.31 9.92 13.31
CA THR A 186 -30.26 10.45 11.94
C THR A 186 -28.83 10.74 11.51
N LEU A 187 -28.03 11.39 12.36
CA LEU A 187 -26.62 11.68 12.06
C LEU A 187 -25.79 10.39 11.96
N LEU A 188 -26.03 9.41 12.85
CA LEU A 188 -25.37 8.10 12.81
C LEU A 188 -25.69 7.31 11.54
N GLY A 189 -26.83 7.56 10.90
CA GLY A 189 -27.22 6.96 9.62
C GLY A 189 -26.46 7.51 8.40
N ARG A 190 -25.88 8.71 8.47
CA ARG A 190 -25.19 9.39 7.35
C ARG A 190 -23.70 9.06 7.29
N MET A 191 -23.21 8.46 6.21
CA MET A 191 -21.81 8.02 6.04
C MET A 191 -20.92 9.12 5.44
N ASN A 192 -20.91 10.30 6.07
CA ASN A 192 -19.94 11.37 5.80
C ASN A 192 -19.25 11.84 7.09
N THR A 193 -18.06 12.43 6.95
CA THR A 193 -17.20 12.79 8.09
C THR A 193 -17.85 13.81 9.03
N ILE A 194 -18.59 14.78 8.49
CA ILE A 194 -19.15 15.89 9.27
C ILE A 194 -20.35 15.43 10.11
N SER A 195 -21.29 14.69 9.51
CA SER A 195 -22.43 14.14 10.25
C SER A 195 -21.97 13.20 11.37
N GLN A 196 -20.97 12.36 11.11
CA GLN A 196 -20.44 11.46 12.13
C GLN A 196 -19.68 12.21 13.23
N TYR A 197 -18.94 13.26 12.89
CA TYR A 197 -18.35 14.18 13.87
C TYR A 197 -19.43 14.83 14.74
N ALA A 198 -20.50 15.36 14.14
CA ALA A 198 -21.63 15.96 14.85
C ALA A 198 -22.31 14.95 15.80
N ALA A 199 -22.51 13.71 15.33
CA ALA A 199 -23.09 12.64 16.13
C ALA A 199 -22.25 12.34 17.37
N VAL A 200 -20.93 12.10 17.22
CA VAL A 200 -20.07 11.77 18.37
C VAL A 200 -19.95 12.95 19.33
N ARG A 201 -19.92 14.19 18.82
CA ARG A 201 -19.90 15.39 19.65
C ARG A 201 -21.15 15.51 20.50
N ARG A 202 -22.33 15.33 19.91
CA ARG A 202 -23.60 15.32 20.66
C ARG A 202 -23.67 14.16 21.64
N LEU A 203 -23.15 12.98 21.29
CA LEU A 203 -23.10 11.83 22.19
C LEU A 203 -22.21 12.06 23.42
N HIS A 204 -21.10 12.80 23.30
CA HIS A 204 -20.29 13.19 24.45
C HIS A 204 -21.00 14.21 25.34
N GLN A 205 -21.71 15.18 24.76
CA GLN A 205 -22.56 16.09 25.55
C GLN A 205 -23.63 15.30 26.33
N LEU A 206 -24.29 14.32 25.70
CA LEU A 206 -25.24 13.43 26.39
C LEU A 206 -24.56 12.57 27.47
N LEU A 207 -23.30 12.15 27.25
CA LEU A 207 -22.52 11.42 28.23
C LEU A 207 -22.19 12.27 29.47
N GLU A 208 -21.92 13.55 29.28
CA GLU A 208 -21.71 14.52 30.36
C GLU A 208 -23.02 14.85 31.09
N GLU A 209 -24.09 15.15 30.34
CA GLU A 209 -25.41 15.52 30.87
C GLU A 209 -26.07 14.37 31.65
N HIS A 210 -25.98 13.15 31.11
CA HIS A 210 -26.73 12.02 31.61
C HIS A 210 -25.86 10.95 32.23
N GLY A 211 -24.55 10.88 31.96
CA GLY A 211 -23.71 9.78 32.42
C GLY A 211 -23.72 8.56 31.50
N GLU A 212 -22.93 7.55 31.86
CA GLU A 212 -22.85 6.31 31.08
C GLU A 212 -24.21 5.61 30.97
N SER A 213 -24.62 5.27 29.74
CA SER A 213 -25.80 4.45 29.48
C SER A 213 -25.57 3.54 28.26
N PRO A 214 -26.30 2.41 28.15
CA PRO A 214 -26.09 1.48 27.04
C PRO A 214 -26.25 2.11 25.65
N VAL A 215 -27.22 3.00 25.49
CA VAL A 215 -27.53 3.65 24.21
C VAL A 215 -26.47 4.70 23.82
N ILE A 216 -25.93 5.45 24.79
CA ILE A 216 -24.84 6.41 24.55
C ILE A 216 -23.55 5.68 24.17
N LEU A 217 -23.16 4.64 24.93
CA LEU A 217 -21.97 3.86 24.64
C LEU A 217 -22.08 3.13 23.29
N GLY A 218 -23.26 2.63 22.95
CA GLY A 218 -23.55 2.03 21.64
C GLY A 218 -23.47 3.06 20.49
N GLY A 219 -24.01 4.26 20.70
CA GLY A 219 -23.90 5.38 19.76
C GLY A 219 -22.44 5.78 19.52
N LEU A 220 -21.65 5.98 20.59
CA LEU A 220 -20.22 6.32 20.50
C LEU A 220 -19.42 5.23 19.79
N ALA A 221 -19.71 3.96 20.10
CA ALA A 221 -19.08 2.84 19.39
C ALA A 221 -19.35 2.88 17.87
N ARG A 222 -20.60 3.14 17.45
CA ARG A 222 -20.96 3.27 16.03
C ARG A 222 -20.32 4.48 15.37
N GLY A 223 -20.49 5.67 15.95
CA GLY A 223 -19.99 6.92 15.36
C GLY A 223 -18.47 6.94 15.18
N TYR A 224 -17.72 6.46 16.18
CA TYR A 224 -16.27 6.34 16.05
C TYR A 224 -15.83 5.23 15.09
N ALA A 225 -16.60 4.14 14.93
CA ALA A 225 -16.31 3.13 13.91
C ALA A 225 -16.46 3.72 12.51
N HIS A 226 -17.48 4.55 12.28
CA HIS A 226 -17.66 5.27 11.02
C HIS A 226 -16.54 6.27 10.77
N LEU A 227 -16.19 7.12 11.75
CA LEU A 227 -15.09 8.07 11.61
C LEU A 227 -13.76 7.37 11.31
N SER A 228 -13.50 6.23 11.96
CA SER A 228 -12.35 5.39 11.64
C SER A 228 -12.35 4.96 10.18
N GLN A 229 -13.47 4.40 9.70
CA GLN A 229 -13.52 3.90 8.33
C GLN A 229 -13.50 5.01 7.28
N LEU A 230 -14.15 6.13 7.57
CA LEU A 230 -14.17 7.30 6.69
C LEU A 230 -12.78 7.92 6.58
N SER A 231 -12.03 8.01 7.69
CA SER A 231 -10.67 8.59 7.69
C SER A 231 -9.55 7.61 7.29
N LEU A 232 -9.87 6.34 7.02
CA LEU A 232 -8.88 5.32 6.65
C LEU A 232 -7.91 5.73 5.52
N PRO A 233 -8.35 6.44 4.45
CA PRO A 233 -7.46 6.83 3.35
C PRO A 233 -6.51 7.99 3.68
N LEU A 234 -6.75 8.71 4.78
CA LEU A 234 -5.92 9.86 5.17
C LEU A 234 -4.53 9.41 5.59
N LEU A 235 -3.55 10.29 5.47
CA LEU A 235 -2.14 9.94 5.64
C LEU A 235 -1.76 9.65 7.11
N ASP A 236 -2.47 10.22 8.07
CA ASP A 236 -2.19 10.03 9.49
C ASP A 236 -3.00 8.91 10.16
N LEU A 237 -2.77 8.72 11.46
CA LEU A 237 -3.35 7.63 12.23
C LEU A 237 -4.68 7.94 12.91
N ARG A 238 -5.35 9.03 12.53
CA ARG A 238 -6.63 9.37 13.16
C ARG A 238 -7.66 8.25 13.03
N HIS A 239 -7.61 7.48 11.93
CA HIS A 239 -8.45 6.31 11.77
C HIS A 239 -8.26 5.30 12.91
N ARG A 240 -7.03 5.04 13.35
CA ARG A 240 -6.76 4.12 14.48
C ARG A 240 -7.16 4.72 15.81
N ALA A 241 -6.98 6.03 16.01
CA ALA A 241 -7.47 6.72 17.21
C ALA A 241 -9.00 6.62 17.31
N PHE A 242 -9.73 6.90 16.23
CA PHE A 242 -11.19 6.72 16.19
C PHE A 242 -11.57 5.24 16.40
N GLY A 243 -10.90 4.31 15.74
CA GLY A 243 -11.17 2.88 15.91
C GLY A 243 -10.91 2.37 17.33
N ALA A 244 -9.85 2.85 17.97
CA ALA A 244 -9.54 2.56 19.36
C ALA A 244 -10.66 3.07 20.30
N ARG A 245 -11.14 4.31 20.11
CA ARG A 245 -12.30 4.83 20.86
C ARG A 245 -13.54 3.96 20.66
N SER A 246 -13.85 3.59 19.42
CA SER A 246 -14.98 2.70 19.12
C SER A 246 -14.91 1.37 19.89
N LEU A 247 -13.75 0.70 19.85
CA LEU A 247 -13.54 -0.57 20.55
C LEU A 247 -13.61 -0.41 22.07
N LEU A 248 -13.08 0.67 22.64
CA LEU A 248 -13.13 0.94 24.08
C LEU A 248 -14.56 1.17 24.54
N TYR A 249 -15.35 1.99 23.84
CA TYR A 249 -16.77 2.21 24.15
C TYR A 249 -17.60 0.93 24.00
N ALA A 250 -17.39 0.13 22.96
CA ALA A 250 -18.06 -1.16 22.78
C ALA A 250 -17.71 -2.18 23.89
N ASN A 251 -16.48 -2.17 24.39
CA ASN A 251 -16.07 -3.05 25.49
C ASN A 251 -16.61 -2.56 26.85
N ARG A 252 -16.69 -1.24 27.08
CA ARG A 252 -17.37 -0.68 28.26
C ARG A 252 -18.84 -1.03 28.28
N LEU A 253 -19.53 -0.93 27.14
CA LEU A 253 -20.91 -1.39 27.00
C LEU A 253 -21.07 -2.86 27.41
N GLY A 254 -20.15 -3.73 26.98
CA GLY A 254 -20.13 -5.14 27.41
C GLY A 254 -19.84 -5.35 28.91
N ARG A 255 -19.20 -4.41 29.60
CA ARG A 255 -19.02 -4.45 31.06
C ARG A 255 -20.24 -3.91 31.81
N LEU A 256 -20.89 -2.90 31.24
CA LEU A 256 -22.12 -2.31 31.78
C LEU A 256 -23.28 -3.32 31.70
N GLU A 257 -23.35 -4.08 30.60
CA GLU A 257 -24.42 -5.05 30.30
C GLU A 257 -23.84 -6.46 30.02
N PRO A 258 -23.21 -7.12 31.01
CA PRO A 258 -22.44 -8.36 30.79
C PRO A 258 -23.29 -9.57 30.38
N ASP A 259 -24.56 -9.58 30.77
CA ASP A 259 -25.51 -10.65 30.45
C ASP A 259 -26.26 -10.41 29.12
N SER A 260 -26.12 -9.22 28.51
CA SER A 260 -26.84 -8.82 27.29
C SER A 260 -26.03 -9.07 26.02
N ALA A 261 -26.72 -9.42 24.93
CA ALA A 261 -26.12 -9.54 23.61
C ALA A 261 -25.61 -8.20 23.04
N VAL A 262 -26.14 -7.08 23.52
CA VAL A 262 -25.88 -5.72 22.99
C VAL A 262 -24.39 -5.38 22.96
N GLY A 263 -23.63 -5.73 24.01
CA GLY A 263 -22.19 -5.48 24.05
C GLY A 263 -21.43 -6.30 23.01
N TYR A 264 -21.86 -7.54 22.75
CA TYR A 264 -21.27 -8.37 21.68
C TYR A 264 -21.58 -7.80 20.30
N TRP A 265 -22.82 -7.37 20.06
CA TRP A 265 -23.23 -6.79 18.78
C TRP A 265 -22.47 -5.52 18.43
N HIS A 266 -22.26 -4.61 19.39
CA HIS A 266 -21.50 -3.38 19.12
C HIS A 266 -20.00 -3.65 18.95
N ARG A 267 -19.42 -4.64 19.65
CA ARG A 267 -18.05 -5.07 19.36
C ARG A 267 -17.95 -5.69 17.97
N ALA A 268 -18.93 -6.51 17.58
CA ALA A 268 -18.99 -7.05 16.22
C ALA A 268 -19.07 -5.93 15.18
N TYR A 269 -19.91 -4.93 15.42
CA TYR A 269 -20.05 -3.75 14.56
C TYR A 269 -18.73 -2.99 14.39
N ALA A 270 -18.07 -2.67 15.50
CA ALA A 270 -16.78 -2.02 15.49
C ALA A 270 -15.76 -2.84 14.68
N PHE A 271 -15.61 -4.14 14.96
CA PHE A 271 -14.68 -4.99 14.21
C PHE A 271 -14.99 -5.06 12.71
N THR A 272 -16.25 -5.04 12.30
CA THR A 272 -16.64 -5.00 10.88
C THR A 272 -16.10 -3.74 10.20
N PHE A 273 -16.39 -2.56 10.74
CA PHE A 273 -15.94 -1.29 10.15
C PHE A 273 -14.42 -1.06 10.26
N LEU A 274 -13.75 -1.74 11.20
CA LEU A 274 -12.30 -1.71 11.32
C LEU A 274 -11.58 -2.74 10.42
N GLY A 275 -12.31 -3.53 9.63
CA GLY A 275 -11.72 -4.52 8.73
C GLY A 275 -11.21 -5.79 9.45
N TYR A 276 -11.89 -6.20 10.52
CA TYR A 276 -11.63 -7.46 11.26
C TYR A 276 -12.86 -8.40 11.24
N PRO A 277 -13.33 -8.84 10.05
CA PRO A 277 -14.54 -9.66 9.94
C PRO A 277 -14.50 -10.97 10.73
N LEU A 278 -13.35 -11.64 10.87
CA LEU A 278 -13.23 -12.83 11.73
C LEU A 278 -13.50 -12.50 13.20
N ALA A 279 -13.00 -11.36 13.69
CA ALA A 279 -13.27 -10.93 15.06
C ALA A 279 -14.75 -10.60 15.25
N ALA A 280 -15.36 -9.92 14.27
CA ALA A 280 -16.79 -9.63 14.26
C ALA A 280 -17.64 -10.91 14.31
N HIS A 281 -17.33 -11.89 13.45
CA HIS A 281 -18.01 -13.19 13.44
C HIS A 281 -17.90 -13.91 14.79
N LYS A 282 -16.71 -13.89 15.40
CA LYS A 282 -16.51 -14.51 16.72
C LYS A 282 -17.24 -13.77 17.85
N GLU A 283 -17.52 -12.47 17.72
CA GLU A 283 -18.38 -11.72 18.65
C GLU A 283 -19.85 -12.12 18.50
N LEU A 284 -20.36 -12.23 17.27
CA LEU A 284 -21.74 -12.70 17.01
C LEU A 284 -21.96 -14.11 17.57
N ASN A 285 -21.03 -15.03 17.32
CA ASN A 285 -21.09 -16.39 17.88
C ASN A 285 -21.04 -16.39 19.41
N ALA A 286 -20.30 -15.46 20.01
CA ALA A 286 -20.25 -15.33 21.46
C ALA A 286 -21.56 -14.75 22.02
N ALA A 287 -22.21 -13.83 21.32
CA ALA A 287 -23.54 -13.33 21.67
C ALA A 287 -24.54 -14.50 21.79
N THR A 288 -24.64 -15.33 20.75
CA THR A 288 -25.56 -16.48 20.71
C THR A 288 -25.28 -17.50 21.81
N LYS A 289 -24.01 -17.71 22.18
CA LYS A 289 -23.60 -18.75 23.14
C LYS A 289 -23.58 -18.28 24.60
N LYS A 290 -23.32 -17.00 24.85
CA LYS A 290 -22.99 -16.48 26.20
C LYS A 290 -23.99 -15.46 26.72
N ALA A 291 -24.71 -14.74 25.85
CA ALA A 291 -25.72 -13.80 26.31
C ALA A 291 -26.89 -14.55 26.96
N ARG A 292 -27.35 -14.05 28.10
CA ARG A 292 -28.56 -14.54 28.78
C ARG A 292 -29.78 -13.71 28.39
N GLN A 293 -29.56 -12.48 27.94
CA GLN A 293 -30.58 -11.55 27.51
C GLN A 293 -30.33 -11.16 26.05
N ASN A 294 -31.35 -11.36 25.22
CA ASN A 294 -31.35 -10.99 23.81
C ASN A 294 -32.46 -9.95 23.59
N PRO A 295 -32.14 -8.65 23.65
CA PRO A 295 -33.11 -7.62 23.26
C PRO A 295 -33.45 -7.74 21.76
N PRO A 296 -34.41 -6.97 21.25
CA PRO A 296 -34.67 -6.92 19.81
C PRO A 296 -33.39 -6.58 19.03
N GLU A 297 -33.12 -7.36 17.98
CA GLU A 297 -31.95 -7.13 17.13
C GLU A 297 -32.11 -5.78 16.40
N PRO A 298 -31.08 -4.90 16.44
CA PRO A 298 -31.13 -3.67 15.68
C PRO A 298 -31.00 -3.97 14.18
N GLN A 299 -31.68 -3.19 13.33
CA GLN A 299 -31.73 -3.48 11.89
C GLN A 299 -30.33 -3.52 11.25
N TRP A 300 -29.40 -2.68 11.71
CA TRP A 300 -28.01 -2.67 11.20
C TRP A 300 -27.24 -3.97 11.49
N LEU A 301 -27.69 -4.81 12.44
CA LEU A 301 -26.99 -6.06 12.80
C LEU A 301 -26.88 -7.01 11.61
N LYS A 302 -27.87 -6.99 10.70
CA LYS A 302 -27.88 -7.82 9.49
C LYS A 302 -26.74 -7.49 8.52
N LEU A 303 -26.15 -6.29 8.58
CA LEU A 303 -25.05 -5.90 7.69
C LEU A 303 -23.76 -6.69 7.96
N ILE A 304 -23.54 -7.10 9.23
CA ILE A 304 -22.32 -7.80 9.64
C ILE A 304 -22.17 -9.17 8.96
N PRO A 305 -23.14 -10.10 9.04
CA PRO A 305 -23.01 -11.37 8.35
C PRO A 305 -22.95 -11.23 6.82
N LEU A 306 -23.56 -10.19 6.23
CA LEU A 306 -23.42 -9.92 4.79
C LEU A 306 -21.98 -9.55 4.44
N TYR A 307 -21.34 -8.68 5.23
CA TYR A 307 -19.94 -8.29 5.05
C TYR A 307 -19.00 -9.49 5.22
N VAL A 308 -19.13 -10.22 6.34
CA VAL A 308 -18.30 -11.40 6.65
C VAL A 308 -18.45 -12.49 5.58
N GLY A 309 -19.65 -12.68 5.03
CA GLY A 309 -19.96 -13.71 4.05
C GLY A 309 -19.85 -13.26 2.58
N TYR A 310 -19.39 -12.03 2.31
CA TYR A 310 -19.30 -11.44 0.96
C TYR A 310 -20.60 -11.58 0.14
N ARG A 311 -21.74 -11.29 0.76
CA ARG A 311 -23.09 -11.43 0.19
C ARG A 311 -23.48 -10.21 -0.64
N PHE A 312 -22.85 -10.07 -1.81
CA PHE A 312 -22.95 -8.85 -2.64
C PHE A 312 -24.35 -8.54 -3.16
N LYS A 313 -25.13 -9.55 -3.58
CA LYS A 313 -26.49 -9.33 -4.10
C LYS A 313 -27.44 -8.81 -3.02
N GLU A 314 -27.28 -9.32 -1.81
CA GLU A 314 -28.06 -8.88 -0.66
C GLU A 314 -27.68 -7.46 -0.23
N PHE A 315 -26.40 -7.08 -0.34
CA PHE A 315 -26.00 -5.69 -0.17
C PHE A 315 -26.64 -4.78 -1.22
N GLU A 316 -26.57 -5.16 -2.49
CA GLU A 316 -27.16 -4.40 -3.59
C GLU A 316 -28.66 -4.14 -3.35
N GLN A 317 -29.42 -5.17 -2.93
CA GLN A 317 -30.84 -5.03 -2.58
C GLN A 317 -31.08 -4.02 -1.44
N LEU A 318 -30.24 -4.02 -0.40
CA LEU A 318 -30.34 -3.05 0.70
C LEU A 318 -29.98 -1.63 0.27
N VAL A 319 -29.10 -1.48 -0.73
CA VAL A 319 -28.68 -0.19 -1.27
C VAL A 319 -29.70 0.34 -2.28
N GLU A 320 -30.46 -0.52 -2.95
CA GLU A 320 -31.59 -0.16 -3.81
C GLU A 320 -32.85 0.20 -3.04
N ASP A 321 -33.05 -0.36 -1.83
CA ASP A 321 -34.17 -0.01 -0.96
C ASP A 321 -34.01 1.39 -0.35
N GLU A 322 -34.69 2.39 -0.94
CA GLU A 322 -34.68 3.78 -0.48
C GLU A 322 -35.25 3.96 0.93
N ASN A 323 -36.03 3.00 1.44
CA ASN A 323 -36.61 3.05 2.78
C ASN A 323 -35.73 2.38 3.83
N TYR A 324 -34.63 1.75 3.44
CA TYR A 324 -33.75 1.10 4.38
C TYR A 324 -32.97 2.14 5.20
N GLU A 325 -33.23 2.19 6.51
CA GLU A 325 -32.67 3.20 7.43
C GLU A 325 -31.12 3.27 7.42
N PHE A 326 -30.46 2.13 7.19
CA PHE A 326 -29.00 2.02 7.19
C PHE A 326 -28.42 1.87 5.77
N ARG A 327 -29.10 2.44 4.77
CA ARG A 327 -28.73 2.36 3.35
C ARG A 327 -27.30 2.82 3.07
N GLU A 328 -26.88 3.96 3.62
CA GLU A 328 -25.51 4.46 3.43
C GLU A 328 -24.45 3.55 4.08
N ALA A 329 -24.73 3.03 5.29
CA ALA A 329 -23.85 2.05 5.94
C ALA A 329 -23.72 0.76 5.13
N ALA A 330 -24.82 0.28 4.55
CA ALA A 330 -24.82 -0.87 3.65
C ALA A 330 -24.01 -0.58 2.38
N ALA A 331 -24.17 0.60 1.79
CA ALA A 331 -23.44 1.04 0.61
C ALA A 331 -21.92 1.09 0.84
N LEU A 332 -21.49 1.65 1.98
CA LEU A 332 -20.08 1.71 2.35
C LEU A 332 -19.49 0.31 2.60
N LEU A 333 -20.19 -0.55 3.35
CA LEU A 333 -19.73 -1.92 3.61
C LEU A 333 -19.72 -2.78 2.34
N TRP A 334 -20.68 -2.59 1.44
CA TRP A 334 -20.70 -3.25 0.14
C TRP A 334 -19.48 -2.85 -0.69
N PHE A 335 -19.20 -1.55 -0.77
CA PHE A 335 -18.02 -1.05 -1.46
C PHE A 335 -16.74 -1.65 -0.87
N MET A 336 -16.58 -1.63 0.45
CA MET A 336 -15.42 -2.25 1.13
C MET A 336 -15.29 -3.74 0.82
N ALA A 337 -16.37 -4.50 0.91
CA ALA A 337 -16.37 -5.93 0.61
C ALA A 337 -16.05 -6.20 -0.88
N SER A 338 -16.50 -5.33 -1.80
CA SER A 338 -16.20 -5.45 -3.23
C SER A 338 -14.73 -5.23 -3.53
N ARG A 339 -14.03 -4.36 -2.78
CA ARG A 339 -12.58 -4.14 -2.90
C ARG A 339 -11.77 -5.38 -2.57
N MET A 340 -12.36 -6.33 -1.83
CA MET A 340 -11.75 -7.63 -1.59
C MET A 340 -11.88 -8.56 -2.80
N SER A 341 -12.42 -8.11 -3.93
CA SER A 341 -12.37 -8.81 -5.21
C SER A 341 -11.04 -8.59 -5.93
N VAL A 342 -10.51 -9.64 -6.56
CA VAL A 342 -9.39 -9.50 -7.52
C VAL A 342 -9.85 -8.99 -8.90
N SER A 343 -11.15 -8.69 -9.07
CA SER A 343 -11.74 -8.02 -10.24
C SER A 343 -11.92 -6.52 -9.97
N PRO A 344 -11.09 -5.65 -10.57
CA PRO A 344 -11.23 -4.21 -10.42
C PRO A 344 -12.53 -3.68 -11.02
N ALA A 345 -13.00 -4.22 -12.16
CA ALA A 345 -14.25 -3.78 -12.80
C ALA A 345 -15.45 -3.94 -11.86
N PHE A 346 -15.55 -5.08 -11.17
CA PHE A 346 -16.60 -5.31 -10.17
C PHE A 346 -16.58 -4.26 -9.05
N THR A 347 -15.39 -3.89 -8.57
CA THR A 347 -15.23 -2.85 -7.55
C THR A 347 -15.65 -1.47 -8.09
N ILE A 348 -15.27 -1.15 -9.33
CA ILE A 348 -15.61 0.12 -9.97
C ILE A 348 -17.12 0.24 -10.17
N GLU A 349 -17.77 -0.76 -10.74
CA GLU A 349 -19.22 -0.76 -10.93
C GLU A 349 -19.97 -0.66 -9.59
N THR A 350 -19.50 -1.38 -8.57
CA THR A 350 -20.03 -1.25 -7.20
C THR A 350 -19.87 0.17 -6.69
N GLY A 351 -18.69 0.77 -6.84
CA GLY A 351 -18.44 2.15 -6.41
C GLY A 351 -19.29 3.17 -7.17
N VAL A 352 -19.51 3.01 -8.47
CA VAL A 352 -20.41 3.86 -9.26
C VAL A 352 -21.85 3.77 -8.74
N LYS A 353 -22.34 2.57 -8.41
CA LYS A 353 -23.67 2.39 -7.78
C LYS A 353 -23.73 3.03 -6.39
N VAL A 354 -22.70 2.84 -5.57
CA VAL A 354 -22.62 3.43 -4.22
C VAL A 354 -22.57 4.95 -4.28
N ARG A 355 -21.90 5.55 -5.26
CA ARG A 355 -21.89 7.01 -5.47
C ARG A 355 -23.27 7.59 -5.79
N LYS A 356 -24.24 6.82 -6.25
CA LYS A 356 -25.63 7.30 -6.39
C LYS A 356 -26.30 7.53 -5.04
N VAL A 357 -25.85 6.82 -4.00
CA VAL A 357 -26.35 6.97 -2.62
C VAL A 357 -25.49 7.97 -1.83
N MET A 358 -24.19 7.96 -2.08
CA MET A 358 -23.21 8.77 -1.36
C MET A 358 -22.29 9.54 -2.34
N PRO A 359 -22.80 10.53 -3.08
CA PRO A 359 -22.09 11.16 -4.20
C PRO A 359 -20.80 11.88 -3.78
N ASN A 360 -20.81 12.50 -2.61
CA ASN A 360 -19.72 13.31 -2.07
C ASN A 360 -18.82 12.53 -1.08
N SER A 361 -18.92 11.20 -1.02
CA SER A 361 -18.15 10.41 -0.06
C SER A 361 -16.67 10.33 -0.43
N GLN A 362 -15.84 11.01 0.35
CA GLN A 362 -14.39 11.00 0.18
C GLN A 362 -13.77 9.61 0.31
N ARG A 363 -14.35 8.77 1.18
CA ARG A 363 -13.92 7.37 1.35
C ARG A 363 -14.14 6.54 0.08
N VAL A 364 -15.23 6.77 -0.64
CA VAL A 364 -15.55 6.06 -1.89
C VAL A 364 -14.69 6.59 -3.02
N ILE A 365 -14.53 7.91 -3.16
CA ILE A 365 -13.66 8.54 -4.16
C ILE A 365 -12.22 8.04 -4.02
N ALA A 366 -11.66 8.09 -2.81
CA ALA A 366 -10.30 7.61 -2.58
C ALA A 366 -10.16 6.10 -2.81
N GLY A 367 -11.14 5.30 -2.38
CA GLY A 367 -11.12 3.86 -2.61
C GLY A 367 -11.22 3.47 -4.09
N LEU A 368 -11.94 4.25 -4.89
CA LEU A 368 -12.03 4.08 -6.33
C LEU A 368 -10.74 4.51 -7.01
N PHE A 369 -10.11 5.60 -6.59
CA PHE A 369 -8.83 6.05 -7.13
C PHE A 369 -7.73 4.99 -6.95
N ASP A 370 -7.70 4.32 -5.79
CA ASP A 370 -6.79 3.20 -5.51
C ASP A 370 -7.01 1.96 -6.41
N THR A 371 -8.19 1.84 -7.02
CA THR A 371 -8.57 0.64 -7.77
C THR A 371 -8.67 0.90 -9.27
N ALA A 372 -9.08 2.09 -9.70
CA ALA A 372 -9.43 2.37 -11.09
C ALA A 372 -8.21 2.68 -11.96
N GLY A 373 -8.40 2.69 -13.28
CA GLY A 373 -7.35 3.02 -14.24
C GLY A 373 -7.38 4.48 -14.67
N VAL A 374 -6.66 4.78 -15.75
CA VAL A 374 -6.26 6.16 -16.12
C VAL A 374 -7.46 7.10 -16.29
N ALA A 375 -8.47 6.72 -17.08
CA ALA A 375 -9.60 7.60 -17.38
C ALA A 375 -10.40 7.96 -16.13
N MET A 376 -10.77 6.97 -15.32
CA MET A 376 -11.51 7.21 -14.10
C MET A 376 -10.67 7.91 -13.02
N ASN A 377 -9.37 7.59 -12.90
CA ASN A 377 -8.48 8.31 -11.98
C ASN A 377 -8.29 9.77 -12.37
N HIS A 378 -8.33 10.10 -13.66
CA HIS A 378 -8.39 11.48 -14.11
C HIS A 378 -9.60 12.19 -13.52
N GLN A 379 -10.79 11.61 -13.71
CA GLN A 379 -12.05 12.15 -13.22
C GLN A 379 -12.06 12.28 -11.69
N LEU A 380 -11.75 11.19 -10.97
CA LEU A 380 -11.76 11.15 -9.51
C LEU A 380 -10.77 12.14 -8.89
N SER A 381 -9.58 12.29 -9.47
CA SER A 381 -8.58 13.25 -8.99
C SER A 381 -8.96 14.72 -9.20
N VAL A 382 -9.88 14.99 -10.14
CA VAL A 382 -10.46 16.33 -10.34
C VAL A 382 -11.67 16.54 -9.42
N GLU A 383 -12.48 15.51 -9.20
CA GLU A 383 -13.73 15.58 -8.42
C GLU A 383 -13.51 15.63 -6.90
N GLY A 384 -12.39 15.15 -6.37
CA GLY A 384 -12.16 15.02 -4.92
C GLY A 384 -12.36 16.32 -4.14
N ALA A 385 -11.65 17.39 -4.51
CA ALA A 385 -11.77 18.68 -3.83
C ALA A 385 -13.19 19.31 -3.95
N PRO A 386 -13.84 19.35 -5.13
CA PRO A 386 -15.25 19.72 -5.24
C PRO A 386 -16.19 18.91 -4.34
N ALA A 387 -16.02 17.59 -4.26
CA ALA A 387 -16.84 16.74 -3.40
C ALA A 387 -16.65 17.05 -1.91
N LEU A 388 -15.42 17.42 -1.50
CA LEU A 388 -15.13 17.80 -0.12
C LEU A 388 -15.85 19.10 0.23
N LEU A 389 -15.79 20.09 -0.65
CA LEU A 389 -16.50 21.35 -0.50
C LEU A 389 -18.02 21.16 -0.44
N ALA A 390 -18.57 20.29 -1.28
CA ALA A 390 -19.99 19.96 -1.25
C ALA A 390 -20.39 19.35 0.10
N THR A 391 -19.60 18.40 0.63
CA THR A 391 -19.81 17.86 1.99
C THR A 391 -19.78 18.95 3.07
N ILE A 392 -18.82 19.87 3.00
CA ILE A 392 -18.73 20.99 3.96
C ILE A 392 -19.99 21.84 3.91
N TYR A 393 -20.40 22.25 2.72
CA TYR A 393 -21.56 23.11 2.52
C TYR A 393 -22.88 22.45 2.99
N GLU A 394 -23.06 21.18 2.64
CA GLU A 394 -24.30 20.44 2.90
C GLU A 394 -24.43 20.03 4.38
N ASN A 395 -23.32 19.74 5.05
CA ASN A 395 -23.36 19.06 6.35
C ASN A 395 -22.81 19.89 7.53
N LEU A 396 -22.07 20.98 7.32
CA LEU A 396 -21.47 21.72 8.45
C LEU A 396 -22.54 22.34 9.38
N LYS A 397 -23.70 22.72 8.82
CA LYS A 397 -24.86 23.23 9.58
C LYS A 397 -25.54 22.16 10.46
N GLU A 398 -25.18 20.88 10.34
CA GLU A 398 -25.69 19.80 11.18
C GLU A 398 -25.08 19.80 12.59
N ILE A 399 -23.97 20.52 12.80
CA ILE A 399 -23.34 20.66 14.11
C ILE A 399 -24.13 21.67 14.94
N THR A 400 -24.80 21.18 15.99
CA THR A 400 -25.75 21.98 16.77
C THR A 400 -25.13 23.17 17.50
N ASP A 401 -23.87 23.06 17.88
CA ASP A 401 -23.09 24.09 18.58
C ASP A 401 -22.06 24.76 17.65
N LEU A 402 -22.32 24.77 16.34
CA LEU A 402 -21.45 25.44 15.37
C LEU A 402 -21.29 26.94 15.72
N PRO A 403 -20.05 27.47 15.75
CA PRO A 403 -19.80 28.89 15.99
C PRO A 403 -20.57 29.80 15.02
N ALA A 404 -21.20 30.86 15.55
CA ALA A 404 -22.02 31.78 14.77
C ALA A 404 -21.27 32.44 13.59
N ALA A 405 -19.96 32.70 13.75
CA ALA A 405 -19.12 33.23 12.69
C ALA A 405 -19.02 32.28 11.48
N ILE A 406 -19.01 30.96 11.73
CA ILE A 406 -18.98 29.94 10.68
C ILE A 406 -20.35 29.83 10.02
N SER A 407 -21.43 29.82 10.81
CA SER A 407 -22.79 29.82 10.26
C SER A 407 -23.04 31.01 9.35
N ALA A 408 -22.63 32.21 9.78
CA ALA A 408 -22.79 33.43 8.99
C ALA A 408 -22.00 33.40 7.66
N GLU A 409 -20.79 32.83 7.66
CA GLU A 409 -19.98 32.66 6.46
C GLU A 409 -20.64 31.71 5.44
N LEU A 410 -21.25 30.62 5.93
CA LEU A 410 -22.02 29.70 5.07
C LEU A 410 -23.26 30.40 4.49
N ASP A 411 -24.00 31.15 5.30
CA ASP A 411 -25.23 31.84 4.88
C ASP A 411 -24.97 32.98 3.88
N LEU A 412 -23.83 33.69 4.00
CA LEU A 412 -23.44 34.72 3.03
C LEU A 412 -23.20 34.13 1.64
N LYS A 413 -22.57 32.95 1.59
CA LYS A 413 -22.30 32.25 0.33
C LYS A 413 -23.56 31.63 -0.29
N ASP A 414 -24.56 31.25 0.51
CA ASP A 414 -25.91 30.86 0.02
C ASP A 414 -26.59 32.00 -0.74
N SER A 415 -26.36 33.25 -0.31
CA SER A 415 -26.99 34.44 -0.90
C SER A 415 -26.39 34.87 -2.24
N ASP A 416 -25.09 34.62 -2.45
CA ASP A 416 -24.43 34.88 -3.74
C ASP A 416 -24.85 33.86 -4.82
N ASP A 417 -25.19 32.64 -4.43
CA ASP A 417 -25.64 31.56 -5.34
C ASP A 417 -27.04 31.83 -5.93
N GLN A 418 -27.89 32.60 -5.25
CA GLN A 418 -29.21 33.00 -5.75
C GLN A 418 -29.16 33.99 -6.93
N ASN A 419 -27.99 34.57 -7.24
CA ASN A 419 -27.80 35.46 -8.40
C ASN A 419 -27.57 34.72 -9.74
N GLY A 420 -27.78 33.40 -9.79
CA GLY A 420 -27.88 32.64 -11.05
C GLY A 420 -26.56 32.21 -11.67
N THR A 421 -25.45 32.23 -10.92
CA THR A 421 -24.24 31.49 -11.31
C THR A 421 -24.43 30.01 -10.98
N ASP A 422 -24.29 29.15 -11.99
CA ASP A 422 -24.36 27.70 -11.86
C ASP A 422 -23.54 27.21 -10.66
N ARG A 423 -24.17 26.50 -9.73
CA ARG A 423 -23.51 25.93 -8.54
C ARG A 423 -22.38 24.97 -8.92
N GLU A 424 -22.47 24.32 -10.08
CA GLU A 424 -21.39 23.57 -10.72
C GLU A 424 -20.22 24.45 -11.17
N ALA A 425 -20.51 25.65 -11.71
CA ALA A 425 -19.49 26.60 -12.14
C ALA A 425 -18.74 27.24 -10.95
N LEU A 426 -19.31 27.26 -9.75
CA LEU A 426 -18.69 27.78 -8.54
C LEU A 426 -17.70 26.79 -7.91
N LEU A 427 -18.02 25.49 -7.96
CA LEU A 427 -17.15 24.39 -7.52
C LEU A 427 -15.92 24.17 -8.43
N LEU A 428 -16.01 24.59 -9.71
CA LEU A 428 -14.93 24.50 -10.69
C LEU A 428 -14.01 25.74 -10.75
N ARG A 429 -14.28 26.79 -9.96
CA ARG A 429 -13.45 28.01 -9.98
C ARG A 429 -12.12 27.81 -9.22
N PRO A 430 -11.03 28.47 -9.66
CA PRO A 430 -9.77 28.54 -8.91
C PRO A 430 -9.91 29.09 -7.47
N ASN A 431 -10.99 29.80 -7.16
CA ASN A 431 -11.27 30.36 -5.83
C ASN A 431 -11.89 29.35 -4.85
N SER A 432 -12.19 28.11 -5.25
CA SER A 432 -12.78 27.09 -4.39
C SER A 432 -11.89 26.74 -3.18
N LEU A 433 -10.57 26.88 -3.33
CA LEU A 433 -9.59 26.76 -2.24
C LEU A 433 -9.79 27.80 -1.13
N SER A 434 -10.20 29.04 -1.47
CA SER A 434 -10.39 30.11 -0.48
C SER A 434 -11.51 29.79 0.52
N LEU A 435 -12.58 29.11 0.07
CA LEU A 435 -13.68 28.71 0.95
C LEU A 435 -13.24 27.65 1.96
N LEU A 436 -12.45 26.67 1.52
CA LEU A 436 -11.91 25.67 2.43
C LEU A 436 -10.96 26.32 3.43
N GLU A 437 -10.08 27.22 2.97
CA GLU A 437 -9.18 27.99 3.83
C GLU A 437 -9.95 28.82 4.88
N ASP A 438 -11.04 29.50 4.49
CA ASP A 438 -11.87 30.26 5.42
C ASP A 438 -12.55 29.39 6.46
N SER A 439 -13.16 28.28 6.03
CA SER A 439 -13.89 27.37 6.91
C SER A 439 -12.94 26.67 7.89
N THR A 440 -11.80 26.18 7.40
CA THR A 440 -10.77 25.56 8.25
C THR A 440 -10.13 26.56 9.20
N ARG A 441 -9.86 27.81 8.76
CA ARG A 441 -9.36 28.88 9.63
C ARG A 441 -10.33 29.19 10.77
N LEU A 442 -11.62 29.32 10.48
CA LEU A 442 -12.62 29.60 11.52
C LEU A 442 -12.80 28.41 12.48
N LEU A 443 -12.78 27.17 11.98
CA LEU A 443 -12.82 25.97 12.82
C LEU A 443 -11.58 25.85 13.70
N ARG A 444 -10.39 26.20 13.19
CA ARG A 444 -9.15 26.24 13.98
C ARG A 444 -9.28 27.20 15.16
N LEU A 445 -9.70 28.44 14.90
CA LEU A 445 -9.91 29.47 15.93
C LEU A 445 -10.95 29.04 16.96
N ALA A 446 -12.01 28.36 16.52
CA ALA A 446 -13.02 27.83 17.43
C ALA A 446 -12.48 26.66 18.29
N GLY A 447 -11.52 25.90 17.78
CA GLY A 447 -10.94 24.73 18.43
C GLY A 447 -9.92 25.02 19.53
N ASP A 448 -9.25 26.18 19.51
CA ASP A 448 -8.21 26.53 20.47
C ASP A 448 -8.71 26.41 21.93
N ASP A 449 -9.88 26.99 22.20
CA ASP A 449 -10.50 27.02 23.53
C ASP A 449 -11.72 26.08 23.67
N ASP A 450 -11.98 25.19 22.72
CA ASP A 450 -13.16 24.31 22.75
C ASP A 450 -13.03 23.22 23.82
N PRO A 451 -13.85 23.23 24.90
CA PRO A 451 -13.77 22.22 25.95
C PRO A 451 -14.45 20.90 25.54
N SER A 452 -15.18 20.90 24.43
CA SER A 452 -16.02 19.77 24.03
C SER A 452 -15.20 18.66 23.37
N GLU A 453 -15.79 17.46 23.33
CA GLU A 453 -15.19 16.29 22.70
C GLU A 453 -16.05 15.76 21.54
N PRO A 454 -15.46 15.48 20.36
CA PRO A 454 -14.15 15.96 19.92
C PRO A 454 -14.18 17.48 19.73
N SER A 455 -13.02 18.14 19.85
CA SER A 455 -12.91 19.58 19.63
C SER A 455 -13.10 19.97 18.16
N PHE A 456 -13.45 21.23 17.88
CA PHE A 456 -13.50 21.76 16.51
C PHE A 456 -12.16 21.64 15.75
N TYR A 457 -11.04 21.58 16.47
CA TYR A 457 -9.74 21.35 15.86
C TYR A 457 -9.66 19.97 15.19
N VAL A 458 -10.28 18.93 15.78
CA VAL A 458 -10.33 17.59 15.16
C VAL A 458 -11.06 17.62 13.82
N LEU A 459 -12.14 18.41 13.71
CA LEU A 459 -12.85 18.57 12.44
C LEU A 459 -11.99 19.34 11.43
N GLU A 460 -11.42 20.48 11.82
CA GLU A 460 -10.50 21.26 10.98
C GLU A 460 -9.39 20.40 10.40
N SER A 461 -8.69 19.66 11.27
CA SER A 461 -7.51 18.89 10.88
C SER A 461 -7.91 17.74 9.95
N THR A 462 -9.14 17.24 10.06
CA THR A 462 -9.68 16.17 9.20
C THR A 462 -10.02 16.70 7.82
N LEU A 463 -10.62 17.89 7.73
CA LEU A 463 -10.90 18.55 6.45
C LEU A 463 -9.60 18.93 5.72
N ARG A 464 -8.60 19.44 6.46
CA ARG A 464 -7.27 19.75 5.90
C ARG A 464 -6.56 18.48 5.40
N ALA A 465 -6.61 17.38 6.16
CA ALA A 465 -6.03 16.10 5.74
C ALA A 465 -6.69 15.56 4.47
N TRP A 466 -8.02 15.71 4.33
CA TRP A 466 -8.72 15.35 3.09
C TRP A 466 -8.30 16.20 1.91
N ASN A 467 -8.15 17.51 2.10
CA ASN A 467 -7.65 18.39 1.05
C ASN A 467 -6.28 17.96 0.55
N LEU A 468 -5.35 17.72 1.48
CA LEU A 468 -4.04 17.19 1.15
C LEU A 468 -4.16 15.87 0.38
N GLN A 469 -5.00 14.93 0.84
CA GLN A 469 -5.17 13.64 0.17
C GLN A 469 -5.60 13.81 -1.30
N HIS A 470 -6.56 14.69 -1.59
CA HIS A 470 -7.00 14.94 -2.97
C HIS A 470 -5.92 15.63 -3.82
N LEU A 471 -5.18 16.57 -3.25
CA LEU A 471 -4.05 17.21 -3.92
C LEU A 471 -2.95 16.18 -4.24
N CYS A 472 -2.63 15.29 -3.30
CA CYS A 472 -1.70 14.17 -3.50
C CYS A 472 -2.21 13.22 -4.60
N GLN A 473 -3.48 12.84 -4.60
CA GLN A 473 -4.06 11.99 -5.66
C GLN A 473 -3.96 12.65 -7.03
N ARG A 474 -4.21 13.96 -7.13
CA ARG A 474 -4.06 14.68 -8.40
C ARG A 474 -2.62 14.75 -8.86
N ALA A 475 -1.69 15.07 -7.97
CA ALA A 475 -0.26 15.06 -8.30
C ALA A 475 0.23 13.65 -8.68
N GLN A 476 -0.22 12.62 -7.97
CA GLN A 476 0.07 11.21 -8.28
C GLN A 476 -0.50 10.81 -9.63
N PHE A 477 -1.71 11.24 -9.97
CA PHE A 477 -2.30 10.98 -11.27
C PHE A 477 -1.49 11.61 -12.40
N LEU A 478 -1.18 12.92 -12.30
CA LEU A 478 -0.38 13.63 -13.30
C LEU A 478 0.99 12.95 -13.48
N ARG A 479 1.67 12.69 -12.38
CA ARG A 479 3.05 12.18 -12.38
C ARG A 479 3.15 10.69 -12.67
N GLY A 480 2.37 9.88 -11.97
CA GLY A 480 2.47 8.41 -11.95
C GLY A 480 1.59 7.71 -12.98
N TYR A 481 0.47 8.30 -13.40
CA TYR A 481 -0.43 7.68 -14.38
C TYR A 481 -0.32 8.32 -15.77
N LEU A 482 -0.26 9.66 -15.85
CA LEU A 482 -0.08 10.36 -17.13
C LEU A 482 1.38 10.53 -17.55
N GLY A 483 2.33 10.37 -16.62
CA GLY A 483 3.75 10.58 -16.89
C GLY A 483 4.12 12.04 -17.18
N VAL A 484 3.28 13.00 -16.80
CA VAL A 484 3.53 14.44 -17.00
C VAL A 484 4.06 15.10 -15.74
N ASP A 485 4.74 16.24 -15.90
CA ASP A 485 5.24 17.01 -14.77
C ASP A 485 4.09 17.59 -13.93
N ALA A 486 4.06 17.26 -12.64
CA ALA A 486 3.09 17.79 -11.68
C ALA A 486 3.51 19.15 -11.10
N GLY A 487 4.70 19.67 -11.41
CA GLY A 487 5.30 20.85 -10.80
C GLY A 487 4.45 22.11 -10.85
N ASN A 488 3.84 22.42 -12.00
CA ASN A 488 2.95 23.58 -12.13
C ASN A 488 1.71 23.46 -11.23
N PHE A 489 1.12 22.26 -11.16
CA PHE A 489 -0.04 22.01 -10.31
C PHE A 489 0.32 22.12 -8.82
N VAL A 490 1.43 21.50 -8.43
CA VAL A 490 1.93 21.54 -7.05
C VAL A 490 2.27 22.97 -6.63
N ALA A 491 3.01 23.71 -7.46
CA ALA A 491 3.34 25.12 -7.18
C ALA A 491 2.09 26.00 -7.02
N ALA A 492 1.04 25.76 -7.81
CA ALA A 492 -0.20 26.52 -7.75
C ALA A 492 -1.05 26.25 -6.50
N THR A 493 -0.84 25.12 -5.82
CA THR A 493 -1.71 24.66 -4.71
C THR A 493 -0.95 24.46 -3.39
N GLN A 494 0.39 24.52 -3.40
CA GLN A 494 1.25 24.31 -2.25
C GLN A 494 0.91 25.23 -1.06
N THR A 495 0.46 26.47 -1.32
CA THR A 495 0.09 27.41 -0.26
C THR A 495 -1.06 26.92 0.61
N SER A 496 -1.97 26.11 0.05
CA SER A 496 -3.14 25.56 0.76
C SER A 496 -2.79 24.44 1.75
N VAL A 497 -1.57 23.89 1.67
CA VAL A 497 -1.06 22.82 2.54
C VAL A 497 0.23 23.20 3.26
N LYS A 498 0.60 24.49 3.25
CA LYS A 498 1.86 24.97 3.85
C LYS A 498 1.96 24.70 5.36
N ASP A 499 0.80 24.69 6.04
CA ASP A 499 0.70 24.44 7.48
C ASP A 499 0.46 22.95 7.79
N ASP A 500 0.41 22.09 6.77
CA ASP A 500 0.23 20.66 6.94
C ASP A 500 1.57 19.97 7.23
N PRO A 501 1.66 19.07 8.23
CA PRO A 501 2.88 18.30 8.51
C PRO A 501 3.44 17.54 7.28
N PHE A 502 2.58 17.19 6.32
CA PHE A 502 2.94 16.50 5.09
C PHE A 502 3.03 17.43 3.86
N GLY A 503 2.85 18.74 4.03
CA GLY A 503 3.05 19.74 2.97
C GLY A 503 4.40 19.60 2.25
N PRO A 504 5.52 19.33 2.94
CA PRO A 504 6.80 19.08 2.28
C PRO A 504 6.85 17.80 1.43
N LEU A 505 6.14 16.72 1.82
CA LEU A 505 6.00 15.52 0.97
C LEU A 505 5.21 15.84 -0.30
N TYR A 506 4.13 16.61 -0.17
CA TYR A 506 3.36 17.08 -1.31
C TYR A 506 4.20 17.94 -2.26
N ALA A 507 4.98 18.87 -1.72
CA ALA A 507 5.89 19.70 -2.50
C ALA A 507 6.90 18.86 -3.32
N ALA A 508 7.41 17.77 -2.76
CA ALA A 508 8.31 16.85 -3.44
C ALA A 508 7.66 16.10 -4.63
N MET A 509 6.34 16.04 -4.69
CA MET A 509 5.63 15.49 -5.86
C MET A 509 5.73 16.40 -7.07
N GLY A 510 5.97 17.70 -6.86
CA GLY A 510 6.10 18.71 -7.92
C GLY A 510 7.41 18.62 -8.71
N PHE A 511 8.28 17.67 -8.38
CA PHE A 511 9.45 17.41 -9.18
C PHE A 511 9.14 16.51 -10.37
N SER A 512 9.86 16.77 -11.46
CA SER A 512 9.93 15.86 -12.60
C SER A 512 10.27 14.44 -12.13
N ASN A 513 9.64 13.43 -12.75
CA ASN A 513 9.98 12.01 -12.57
C ASN A 513 11.47 11.70 -12.78
N TYR A 514 12.18 12.64 -13.39
CA TYR A 514 13.55 12.53 -13.83
C TYR A 514 14.48 13.50 -13.08
N ALA A 515 14.00 14.19 -12.04
CA ALA A 515 14.85 15.02 -11.20
C ALA A 515 15.84 14.16 -10.40
N PRO A 516 17.09 14.62 -10.20
CA PRO A 516 18.06 13.94 -9.34
C PRO A 516 17.50 13.72 -7.93
N VAL A 517 17.86 12.59 -7.30
CA VAL A 517 17.41 12.21 -5.95
C VAL A 517 17.73 13.28 -4.89
N GLU A 518 18.78 14.07 -5.11
CA GLU A 518 19.22 15.16 -4.25
C GLU A 518 18.15 16.27 -4.14
N VAL A 519 17.42 16.52 -5.22
CA VAL A 519 16.36 17.54 -5.28
C VAL A 519 15.18 17.12 -4.41
N ALA A 520 14.75 15.85 -4.54
CA ALA A 520 13.73 15.28 -3.67
C ALA A 520 14.19 15.26 -2.20
N SER A 521 15.45 14.89 -1.97
CA SER A 521 16.05 14.86 -0.63
C SER A 521 16.03 16.24 0.03
N GLU A 522 16.36 17.31 -0.68
CA GLU A 522 16.41 18.66 -0.11
C GLU A 522 15.05 19.13 0.43
N LEU A 523 13.93 18.80 -0.23
CA LEU A 523 12.60 19.18 0.27
C LEU A 523 12.13 18.32 1.44
N ILE A 524 12.51 17.03 1.44
CA ILE A 524 12.03 16.09 2.46
C ILE A 524 13.03 15.88 3.60
N ARG A 525 14.21 16.51 3.57
CA ARG A 525 15.29 16.29 4.55
C ARG A 525 14.87 16.63 5.98
N GLU A 526 13.96 17.58 6.16
CA GLU A 526 13.48 17.97 7.49
C GLU A 526 12.29 17.13 7.94
N ILE A 527 11.70 16.35 7.02
CA ILE A 527 10.61 15.44 7.35
C ILE A 527 11.24 14.32 8.19
N PRO A 528 10.92 14.21 9.49
CA PRO A 528 11.33 13.03 10.25
C PRO A 528 10.77 11.79 9.56
N HIS A 529 11.48 10.65 9.66
CA HIS A 529 10.76 9.38 9.60
C HIS A 529 9.66 9.52 10.62
N VAL A 530 8.45 9.66 10.09
CA VAL A 530 7.40 10.33 10.82
C VAL A 530 7.22 9.57 12.12
N GLU A 531 6.97 10.31 13.20
CA GLU A 531 6.62 9.68 14.47
C GLU A 531 5.59 8.59 14.17
N LEU A 532 5.65 7.48 14.89
CA LEU A 532 4.66 6.41 14.73
C LEU A 532 3.21 6.93 14.88
N ASN A 533 2.95 8.21 15.17
CA ASN A 533 1.66 8.90 15.15
C ASN A 533 1.06 9.13 13.74
N TYR A 534 1.79 8.86 12.65
CA TYR A 534 1.26 9.21 11.33
C TYR A 534 1.43 8.18 10.19
N CYS A 535 1.69 6.90 10.44
CA CYS A 535 1.82 5.90 9.36
C CYS A 535 0.50 5.15 9.03
N SER A 536 -0.41 5.72 8.23
CA SER A 536 -1.62 5.05 7.72
C SER A 536 -1.41 4.13 6.50
N VAL A 537 -2.51 3.55 5.99
CA VAL A 537 -2.57 2.77 4.74
C VAL A 537 -2.68 3.61 3.46
N GLY A 538 -2.70 4.94 3.56
CA GLY A 538 -2.96 5.88 2.45
C GLY A 538 -1.74 6.31 1.62
N TYR A 539 -0.56 5.74 1.85
CA TYR A 539 0.72 6.24 1.31
C TYR A 539 1.08 5.82 -0.12
N ASP A 540 0.12 5.40 -0.94
CA ASP A 540 0.42 4.91 -2.28
C ASP A 540 1.13 5.98 -3.15
N PHE A 541 0.88 7.27 -2.89
CA PHE A 541 1.56 8.36 -3.59
C PHE A 541 3.05 8.49 -3.25
N ILE A 542 3.52 8.05 -2.08
CA ILE A 542 4.96 8.11 -1.73
C ILE A 542 5.77 7.21 -2.66
N ASN A 543 5.16 6.17 -3.24
CA ASN A 543 5.82 5.31 -4.22
C ASN A 543 6.29 6.06 -5.48
N VAL A 544 5.75 7.25 -5.76
CA VAL A 544 6.22 8.07 -6.89
C VAL A 544 7.51 8.84 -6.57
N LEU A 545 7.91 8.90 -5.30
CA LEU A 545 9.16 9.54 -4.87
C LEU A 545 10.33 8.55 -4.96
N PRO A 546 11.57 9.03 -5.22
CA PRO A 546 12.74 8.17 -5.24
C PRO A 546 12.95 7.46 -3.90
N ARG A 547 13.03 6.13 -3.92
CA ARG A 547 13.21 5.28 -2.72
C ARG A 547 14.43 5.67 -1.87
N THR A 548 15.48 6.17 -2.50
CA THR A 548 16.74 6.58 -1.85
C THR A 548 16.76 8.04 -1.40
N ALA A 549 15.70 8.81 -1.64
CA ALA A 549 15.62 10.20 -1.20
C ALA A 549 15.72 10.27 0.33
N ARG A 550 16.58 11.16 0.83
CA ARG A 550 16.91 11.26 2.25
C ARG A 550 15.93 12.17 2.96
N THR A 551 15.38 11.64 4.04
CA THR A 551 14.58 12.31 5.06
C THR A 551 15.47 12.58 6.29
N LYS A 552 14.95 13.18 7.35
CA LYS A 552 15.74 13.57 8.53
C LYS A 552 16.51 12.41 9.17
N ASN A 553 15.88 11.23 9.22
CA ASN A 553 16.38 10.06 9.96
C ASN A 553 16.47 8.79 9.10
N GLY A 554 16.47 8.90 7.77
CA GLY A 554 16.69 7.77 6.85
C GLY A 554 16.17 8.05 5.44
N THR A 555 15.61 7.06 4.75
CA THR A 555 15.15 7.19 3.35
C THR A 555 13.64 7.05 3.18
N VAL A 556 13.12 7.41 2.01
CA VAL A 556 11.73 7.10 1.60
C VAL A 556 11.46 5.58 1.66
N ASN A 557 12.43 4.75 1.29
CA ASN A 557 12.29 3.29 1.37
C ASN A 557 12.12 2.80 2.81
N ASP A 558 12.90 3.35 3.74
CA ASP A 558 12.77 3.03 5.16
C ASP A 558 11.39 3.46 5.69
N TYR A 559 10.89 4.62 5.23
CA TYR A 559 9.56 5.10 5.56
C TYR A 559 8.47 4.14 5.11
N LEU A 560 8.48 3.75 3.83
CA LEU A 560 7.55 2.77 3.27
C LEU A 560 7.63 1.48 4.07
N THR A 561 8.84 0.92 4.25
CA THR A 561 9.05 -0.35 4.98
C THR A 561 8.48 -0.31 6.40
N ARG A 562 8.69 0.80 7.14
CA ARG A 562 8.13 0.99 8.48
C ARG A 562 6.62 1.11 8.45
N SER A 563 6.07 1.91 7.54
CA SER A 563 4.62 2.05 7.35
C SER A 563 3.97 0.70 7.04
N TRP A 564 4.62 -0.17 6.26
CA TRP A 564 4.12 -1.50 5.96
C TRP A 564 4.10 -2.43 7.16
N ARG A 565 5.16 -2.41 7.97
CA ARG A 565 5.21 -3.17 9.22
C ARG A 565 4.13 -2.69 10.18
N ASP A 566 3.94 -1.37 10.25
CA ASP A 566 2.97 -0.77 11.16
C ASP A 566 1.51 -0.83 10.70
N ALA A 567 1.21 -0.88 9.39
CA ALA A 567 -0.13 -0.86 8.81
C ALA A 567 -1.08 -1.96 9.35
N GLY A 568 -0.58 -2.86 10.20
CA GLY A 568 -1.36 -3.80 10.96
C GLY A 568 -1.79 -4.98 10.11
N ASN A 569 -2.59 -5.85 10.73
CA ASN A 569 -3.14 -7.04 10.12
C ASN A 569 -4.66 -6.91 10.05
N PHE A 570 -5.16 -5.89 9.36
CA PHE A 570 -6.56 -5.80 8.96
C PHE A 570 -6.71 -6.02 7.46
N GLU A 571 -7.95 -6.29 7.05
CA GLU A 571 -8.28 -6.85 5.75
C GLU A 571 -7.76 -6.01 4.57
N GLU A 572 -7.96 -4.69 4.59
CA GLU A 572 -7.54 -3.77 3.53
C GLU A 572 -6.00 -3.68 3.39
N THR A 573 -5.25 -3.69 4.49
CA THR A 573 -3.77 -3.70 4.45
C THR A 573 -3.25 -4.97 3.79
N ILE A 574 -3.80 -6.13 4.18
CA ILE A 574 -3.38 -7.41 3.62
C ILE A 574 -3.76 -7.48 2.13
N ARG A 575 -4.94 -6.99 1.75
CA ARG A 575 -5.33 -6.81 0.34
C ARG A 575 -4.30 -6.00 -0.44
N LYS A 576 -3.88 -4.84 0.07
CA LYS A 576 -2.86 -4.00 -0.58
C LYS A 576 -1.53 -4.74 -0.77
N ARG A 577 -1.11 -5.55 0.22
CA ARG A 577 0.10 -6.40 0.12
C ARG A 577 -0.05 -7.48 -0.96
N ILE A 578 -1.19 -8.16 -1.00
CA ILE A 578 -1.48 -9.21 -2.00
C ILE A 578 -1.46 -8.62 -3.43
N ASN A 579 -2.08 -7.45 -3.63
CA ASN A 579 -2.18 -6.82 -4.94
C ASN A 579 -0.86 -6.24 -5.47
N GLY A 580 0.26 -6.46 -4.77
CA GLY A 580 1.59 -6.15 -5.29
C GLY A 580 1.95 -4.66 -5.34
N TYR A 581 1.14 -3.79 -4.73
CA TYR A 581 1.44 -2.34 -4.65
C TYR A 581 2.80 -2.02 -4.00
N PHE A 582 3.43 -3.01 -3.34
CA PHE A 582 4.66 -2.82 -2.55
C PHE A 582 5.71 -3.92 -2.72
N GLY A 583 5.64 -4.69 -3.81
CA GLY A 583 6.63 -5.72 -4.09
C GLY A 583 6.57 -6.87 -3.09
N ALA A 584 5.45 -7.61 -3.05
CA ALA A 584 5.57 -9.03 -2.72
C ALA A 584 6.40 -9.62 -3.88
N GLU A 585 7.71 -9.67 -3.69
CA GLU A 585 8.69 -9.89 -4.76
C GLU A 585 8.62 -11.34 -5.26
N SER A 586 8.05 -12.25 -4.45
CA SER A 586 7.90 -13.64 -4.79
C SER A 586 6.47 -14.18 -4.69
N ARG A 587 6.21 -15.21 -5.50
CA ARG A 587 5.02 -16.08 -5.43
C ARG A 587 4.77 -16.60 -4.01
N GLY A 588 5.84 -16.94 -3.27
CA GLY A 588 5.77 -17.45 -1.90
C GLY A 588 5.22 -16.43 -0.92
N GLU A 589 5.73 -15.20 -0.94
CA GLU A 589 5.25 -14.12 -0.07
C GLU A 589 3.78 -13.81 -0.31
N ARG A 590 3.34 -13.70 -1.57
CA ARG A 590 1.91 -13.50 -1.89
C ARG A 590 1.03 -14.62 -1.33
N LEU A 591 1.47 -15.87 -1.47
CA LEU A 591 0.75 -17.02 -0.93
C LEU A 591 0.68 -17.01 0.61
N GLU A 592 1.76 -16.60 1.28
CA GLU A 592 1.77 -16.41 2.72
C GLU A 592 0.81 -15.30 3.16
N GLN A 593 0.79 -14.16 2.47
CA GLN A 593 -0.17 -13.08 2.74
C GLN A 593 -1.61 -13.53 2.49
N ALA A 594 -1.87 -14.29 1.43
CA ALA A 594 -3.17 -14.87 1.15
C ALA A 594 -3.62 -15.81 2.28
N ARG A 595 -2.74 -16.72 2.74
CA ARG A 595 -3.04 -17.59 3.89
C ARG A 595 -3.24 -16.79 5.18
N TRP A 596 -2.45 -15.74 5.37
CA TRP A 596 -2.56 -14.83 6.51
C TRP A 596 -3.88 -14.07 6.52
N LEU A 597 -4.45 -13.72 5.36
CA LEU A 597 -5.76 -13.07 5.26
C LEU A 597 -6.85 -13.90 5.98
N ASN A 598 -6.76 -15.23 5.99
CA ASN A 598 -7.72 -16.09 6.70
C ASN A 598 -7.67 -15.94 8.24
N ASN A 599 -6.60 -15.36 8.79
CA ASN A 599 -6.52 -15.03 10.21
C ASN A 599 -7.29 -13.75 10.58
N VAL A 600 -7.72 -12.97 9.59
CA VAL A 600 -8.37 -11.67 9.75
C VAL A 600 -9.79 -11.68 9.18
N SER A 601 -9.96 -12.36 8.05
CA SER A 601 -11.25 -12.58 7.39
C SER A 601 -11.54 -14.06 7.25
N LEU A 602 -12.65 -14.48 7.85
CA LEU A 602 -13.07 -15.89 7.82
C LEU A 602 -13.44 -16.26 6.39
N ASP A 603 -12.80 -17.31 5.86
CA ASP A 603 -13.11 -17.85 4.54
C ASP A 603 -13.07 -16.79 3.42
N SER A 604 -12.06 -15.90 3.45
CA SER A 604 -11.95 -14.83 2.45
C SER A 604 -11.84 -15.41 1.03
N PRO A 605 -12.80 -15.11 0.13
CA PRO A 605 -12.73 -15.59 -1.24
C PRO A 605 -11.55 -14.98 -2.02
N MET A 606 -10.99 -13.85 -1.57
CA MET A 606 -9.73 -13.32 -2.08
C MET A 606 -8.56 -14.25 -1.75
N SER A 607 -8.49 -14.70 -0.49
CA SER A 607 -7.49 -15.68 -0.06
C SER A 607 -7.57 -16.96 -0.89
N TYR A 608 -8.78 -17.47 -1.12
CA TYR A 608 -8.99 -18.65 -1.95
C TYR A 608 -8.62 -18.42 -3.41
N SER A 609 -8.93 -17.25 -3.97
CA SER A 609 -8.52 -16.87 -5.34
C SER A 609 -7.00 -16.90 -5.51
N GLU A 610 -6.27 -16.30 -4.57
CA GLU A 610 -4.80 -16.28 -4.58
C GLU A 610 -4.20 -17.68 -4.37
N GLN A 611 -4.75 -18.48 -3.47
CA GLN A 611 -4.31 -19.87 -3.29
C GLN A 611 -4.55 -20.71 -4.56
N VAL A 612 -5.67 -20.51 -5.27
CA VAL A 612 -5.93 -21.16 -6.56
C VAL A 612 -4.88 -20.78 -7.60
N LEU A 613 -4.53 -19.50 -7.70
CA LEU A 613 -3.53 -19.01 -8.66
C LEU A 613 -2.09 -19.46 -8.31
N LEU A 614 -1.74 -19.44 -7.02
CA LEU A 614 -0.36 -19.58 -6.56
C LEU A 614 -0.03 -20.97 -6.03
N ASP A 615 -1.02 -21.80 -5.70
CA ASP A 615 -0.83 -23.08 -5.01
C ASP A 615 -1.77 -24.20 -5.51
N TRP A 616 -2.16 -24.16 -6.79
CA TRP A 616 -3.11 -25.10 -7.40
C TRP A 616 -2.83 -26.57 -7.07
N ALA A 617 -1.57 -26.99 -7.10
CA ALA A 617 -1.16 -28.37 -6.82
C ALA A 617 -1.66 -28.90 -5.45
N ASN A 618 -1.82 -28.01 -4.46
CA ASN A 618 -2.26 -28.36 -3.11
C ASN A 618 -3.74 -28.08 -2.83
N VAL A 619 -4.43 -27.34 -3.71
CA VAL A 619 -5.82 -26.89 -3.47
C VAL A 619 -6.83 -27.36 -4.52
N ALA A 620 -6.39 -27.97 -5.62
CA ALA A 620 -7.27 -28.38 -6.72
C ALA A 620 -8.45 -29.27 -6.29
N ASP A 621 -8.27 -30.13 -5.28
CA ASP A 621 -9.30 -31.03 -4.76
C ASP A 621 -10.44 -30.30 -4.02
N LYS A 622 -10.18 -29.09 -3.53
CA LYS A 622 -11.12 -28.26 -2.76
C LYS A 622 -11.57 -27.02 -3.52
N ALA A 623 -10.81 -26.56 -4.51
CA ALA A 623 -11.03 -25.31 -5.22
C ALA A 623 -12.45 -25.19 -5.81
N GLU A 624 -12.97 -26.30 -6.33
CA GLU A 624 -14.35 -26.38 -6.86
C GLU A 624 -15.42 -26.18 -5.78
N GLN A 625 -15.20 -26.71 -4.57
CA GLN A 625 -16.11 -26.51 -3.44
C GLN A 625 -16.14 -25.05 -3.01
N TRP A 626 -15.01 -24.34 -3.10
CA TRP A 626 -14.97 -22.90 -2.84
C TRP A 626 -15.80 -22.12 -3.88
N GLY A 627 -15.77 -22.51 -5.16
CA GLY A 627 -16.65 -21.94 -6.19
C GLY A 627 -18.14 -22.13 -5.88
N ILE A 628 -18.51 -23.27 -5.28
CA ILE A 628 -19.88 -23.53 -4.81
C ILE A 628 -20.21 -22.72 -3.54
N GLN A 629 -19.24 -22.52 -2.65
CA GLN A 629 -19.41 -21.74 -1.42
C GLN A 629 -19.58 -20.24 -1.70
N PHE A 630 -18.90 -19.70 -2.72
CA PHE A 630 -18.91 -18.28 -3.09
C PHE A 630 -19.38 -18.07 -4.53
N PRO A 631 -20.61 -18.49 -4.90
CA PRO A 631 -21.06 -18.49 -6.28
C PRO A 631 -21.27 -17.08 -6.87
N GLY A 632 -21.35 -16.06 -6.00
CA GLY A 632 -21.49 -14.66 -6.36
C GLY A 632 -20.21 -13.85 -6.29
N TYR A 633 -19.05 -14.49 -6.10
CA TYR A 633 -17.77 -13.78 -5.99
C TYR A 633 -16.96 -13.93 -7.30
N PRO A 634 -16.86 -12.87 -8.14
CA PRO A 634 -16.27 -12.97 -9.46
C PRO A 634 -14.77 -13.32 -9.43
N GLY A 635 -14.01 -12.76 -8.49
CA GLY A 635 -12.57 -12.98 -8.41
C GLY A 635 -12.15 -14.45 -8.31
N LEU A 636 -12.94 -15.27 -7.62
CA LEU A 636 -12.67 -16.70 -7.44
C LEU A 636 -12.93 -17.49 -8.72
N HIS A 637 -14.03 -17.20 -9.42
CA HIS A 637 -14.31 -17.83 -10.71
C HIS A 637 -13.27 -17.45 -11.77
N PHE A 638 -12.78 -16.20 -11.76
CA PHE A 638 -11.67 -15.79 -12.60
C PHE A 638 -10.37 -16.57 -12.27
N ALA A 639 -10.06 -16.73 -10.98
CA ALA A 639 -8.90 -17.50 -10.53
C ALA A 639 -9.00 -18.99 -10.93
N LEU A 640 -10.17 -19.61 -10.73
CA LEU A 640 -10.47 -20.98 -11.14
C LEU A 640 -10.31 -21.14 -12.66
N ALA A 641 -10.82 -20.19 -13.44
CA ALA A 641 -10.69 -20.22 -14.90
C ALA A 641 -9.22 -20.22 -15.33
N ARG A 642 -8.41 -19.30 -14.79
CA ARG A 642 -6.96 -19.24 -15.08
C ARG A 642 -6.23 -20.49 -14.64
N ALA A 643 -6.50 -21.02 -13.44
CA ALA A 643 -5.86 -22.23 -12.98
C ALA A 643 -6.25 -23.44 -13.84
N CYS A 644 -7.53 -23.65 -14.14
CA CYS A 644 -7.97 -24.71 -15.05
C CYS A 644 -7.27 -24.61 -16.41
N LYS A 645 -7.18 -23.41 -16.99
CA LYS A 645 -6.48 -23.14 -18.25
C LYS A 645 -4.98 -23.50 -18.16
N SER A 646 -4.29 -22.96 -17.15
CA SER A 646 -2.86 -23.21 -16.88
C SER A 646 -2.52 -24.70 -16.71
N PHE A 647 -3.44 -25.50 -16.17
CA PHE A 647 -3.28 -26.94 -15.97
C PHE A 647 -3.93 -27.80 -17.07
N GLY A 648 -4.28 -27.19 -18.22
CA GLY A 648 -4.74 -27.89 -19.42
C GLY A 648 -6.21 -28.34 -19.40
N ASN A 649 -6.98 -27.96 -18.38
CA ASN A 649 -8.42 -28.23 -18.31
C ASN A 649 -9.23 -27.09 -18.95
N VAL A 650 -9.10 -26.97 -20.27
CA VAL A 650 -9.60 -25.83 -21.03
C VAL A 650 -11.13 -25.73 -21.02
N ASP A 651 -11.85 -26.86 -21.07
CA ASP A 651 -13.33 -26.84 -21.01
C ASP A 651 -13.84 -26.25 -19.68
N ARG A 652 -13.23 -26.64 -18.56
CA ARG A 652 -13.57 -26.07 -17.24
C ARG A 652 -13.17 -24.60 -17.14
N ALA A 653 -12.08 -24.20 -17.78
CA ALA A 653 -11.69 -22.79 -17.85
C ALA A 653 -12.78 -21.95 -18.54
N ILE A 654 -13.29 -22.42 -19.69
CA ILE A 654 -14.38 -21.78 -20.44
C ILE A 654 -15.64 -21.68 -19.57
N GLU A 655 -16.02 -22.74 -18.85
CA GLU A 655 -17.18 -22.72 -17.95
C GLU A 655 -17.03 -21.64 -16.85
N HIS A 656 -15.86 -21.57 -16.20
CA HIS A 656 -15.62 -20.57 -15.16
C HIS A 656 -15.52 -19.14 -15.70
N TYR A 657 -14.95 -18.92 -16.88
CA TYR A 657 -14.97 -17.60 -17.53
C TYR A 657 -16.39 -17.16 -17.88
N ASN A 658 -17.24 -18.07 -18.37
CA ASN A 658 -18.65 -17.75 -18.60
C ASN A 658 -19.39 -17.44 -17.30
N HIS A 659 -19.10 -18.17 -16.22
CA HIS A 659 -19.67 -17.86 -14.90
C HIS A 659 -19.22 -16.49 -14.40
N TYR A 660 -17.93 -16.16 -14.56
CA TYR A 660 -17.40 -14.84 -14.28
C TYR A 660 -18.13 -13.74 -15.06
N LEU A 661 -18.24 -13.90 -16.39
CA LEU A 661 -18.90 -12.95 -17.29
C LEU A 661 -20.41 -12.80 -17.04
N ALA A 662 -21.06 -13.81 -16.45
CA ALA A 662 -22.45 -13.70 -16.02
C ALA A 662 -22.64 -12.79 -14.79
N MET A 663 -21.57 -12.53 -14.03
CA MET A 663 -21.59 -11.59 -12.88
C MET A 663 -21.05 -10.21 -13.27
N ILE A 664 -19.98 -10.17 -14.06
CA ILE A 664 -19.30 -8.93 -14.46
C ILE A 664 -18.86 -9.05 -15.93
N GLN A 665 -19.43 -8.22 -16.80
CA GLN A 665 -19.07 -8.18 -18.22
C GLN A 665 -17.93 -7.17 -18.41
N ASP A 666 -16.69 -7.64 -18.28
CA ASP A 666 -15.50 -6.83 -18.49
C ASP A 666 -14.57 -7.43 -19.55
N ALA A 667 -13.70 -6.57 -20.09
CA ALA A 667 -12.75 -6.98 -21.11
C ALA A 667 -11.80 -8.08 -20.65
N ARG A 668 -11.40 -8.09 -19.36
CA ARG A 668 -10.49 -9.09 -18.80
C ARG A 668 -11.08 -10.50 -18.84
N GLY A 669 -12.36 -10.65 -18.51
CA GLY A 669 -13.08 -11.93 -18.61
C GLY A 669 -13.18 -12.41 -20.05
N TYR A 670 -13.46 -11.51 -21.00
CA TYR A 670 -13.52 -11.85 -22.41
C TYR A 670 -12.15 -12.21 -23.00
N ILE A 671 -11.08 -11.49 -22.65
CA ILE A 671 -9.70 -11.83 -23.05
C ILE A 671 -9.34 -13.24 -22.55
N GLY A 672 -9.58 -13.54 -21.27
CA GLY A 672 -9.32 -14.87 -20.72
C GLY A 672 -10.16 -15.98 -21.37
N LEU A 673 -11.42 -15.68 -21.72
CA LEU A 673 -12.28 -16.61 -22.46
C LEU A 673 -11.76 -16.86 -23.88
N ALA A 674 -11.40 -15.79 -24.61
CA ALA A 674 -10.83 -15.89 -25.96
C ALA A 674 -9.56 -16.74 -25.95
N GLU A 675 -8.68 -16.52 -24.98
CA GLU A 675 -7.48 -17.31 -24.76
C GLU A 675 -7.79 -18.80 -24.57
N ALA A 676 -8.75 -19.13 -23.70
CA ALA A 676 -9.15 -20.51 -23.48
C ALA A 676 -9.76 -21.13 -24.75
N MET A 677 -10.53 -20.36 -25.54
CA MET A 677 -11.08 -20.84 -26.81
C MET A 677 -10.00 -21.08 -27.86
N TYR A 678 -9.00 -20.18 -27.97
CA TYR A 678 -7.84 -20.37 -28.85
C TYR A 678 -7.03 -21.61 -28.47
N MET A 679 -6.83 -21.86 -27.17
CA MET A 679 -6.17 -23.08 -26.68
C MET A 679 -6.95 -24.35 -27.00
N LYS A 680 -8.29 -24.29 -27.02
CA LYS A 680 -9.15 -25.42 -27.36
C LYS A 680 -9.11 -25.74 -28.84
N ASP A 681 -9.20 -24.71 -29.68
CA ASP A 681 -9.22 -24.83 -31.13
C ASP A 681 -8.56 -23.60 -31.78
N ARG A 682 -7.28 -23.76 -32.16
CA ARG A 682 -6.44 -22.70 -32.72
C ARG A 682 -6.97 -22.20 -34.08
N GLU A 683 -7.64 -23.08 -34.83
CA GLU A 683 -8.17 -22.78 -36.17
C GLU A 683 -9.54 -22.09 -36.11
N SER A 684 -10.18 -22.08 -34.94
CA SER A 684 -11.46 -21.40 -34.75
C SER A 684 -11.28 -19.89 -34.86
N SER A 685 -12.22 -19.21 -35.51
CA SER A 685 -12.30 -17.74 -35.50
C SER A 685 -13.13 -17.20 -34.32
N GLU A 686 -13.73 -18.08 -33.51
CA GLU A 686 -14.63 -17.68 -32.43
C GLU A 686 -13.92 -16.86 -31.34
N TRP A 687 -12.64 -17.15 -31.05
CA TRP A 687 -11.87 -16.39 -30.05
C TRP A 687 -11.71 -14.92 -30.44
N MET A 688 -11.55 -14.62 -31.74
CA MET A 688 -11.50 -13.25 -32.24
C MET A 688 -12.81 -12.51 -31.99
N SER A 689 -13.96 -13.17 -32.23
CA SER A 689 -15.26 -12.58 -31.94
C SER A 689 -15.47 -12.32 -30.44
N VAL A 690 -14.88 -13.15 -29.57
CA VAL A 690 -14.87 -12.91 -28.12
C VAL A 690 -13.98 -11.71 -27.76
N LEU A 691 -12.81 -11.56 -28.40
CA LEU A 691 -11.97 -10.36 -28.22
C LEU A 691 -12.67 -9.09 -28.69
N GLU A 692 -13.40 -9.12 -29.81
CA GLU A 692 -14.20 -7.98 -30.27
C GLU A 692 -15.24 -7.57 -29.24
N LYS A 693 -15.94 -8.53 -28.62
CA LYS A 693 -16.89 -8.27 -27.53
C LYS A 693 -16.23 -7.61 -26.32
N SER A 694 -14.97 -7.96 -26.02
CA SER A 694 -14.22 -7.31 -24.92
C SER A 694 -14.11 -5.79 -25.12
N MET A 695 -14.11 -5.33 -26.38
CA MET A 695 -14.00 -3.92 -26.75
C MET A 695 -15.36 -3.19 -26.73
N GLU A 696 -16.47 -3.90 -26.52
CA GLU A 696 -17.79 -3.32 -26.29
C GLU A 696 -18.02 -2.98 -24.80
N CYS A 697 -17.19 -3.54 -23.91
CA CYS A 697 -17.22 -3.25 -22.48
C CYS A 697 -16.68 -1.86 -22.15
N GLU A 698 -16.99 -1.34 -20.96
CA GLU A 698 -16.37 -0.12 -20.44
C GLU A 698 -14.85 -0.32 -20.27
N ASP A 699 -14.04 0.62 -20.77
CA ASP A 699 -12.57 0.52 -20.68
C ASP A 699 -12.01 1.19 -19.43
N TYR A 700 -11.87 0.41 -18.36
CA TYR A 700 -11.34 0.93 -17.10
C TYR A 700 -9.80 0.98 -17.03
N PHE A 701 -9.06 0.14 -17.77
CA PHE A 701 -7.60 -0.06 -17.59
C PHE A 701 -6.81 -0.19 -18.90
N LEU A 702 -7.22 0.49 -19.97
CA LEU A 702 -6.66 0.27 -21.31
C LEU A 702 -6.84 -1.18 -21.77
N THR A 703 -7.88 -1.83 -21.27
CA THR A 703 -8.21 -3.22 -21.55
C THR A 703 -8.62 -3.43 -23.00
N HIS A 704 -9.14 -2.40 -23.68
CA HIS A 704 -9.35 -2.44 -25.13
C HIS A 704 -8.03 -2.50 -25.87
N SER A 705 -7.04 -1.71 -25.42
CA SER A 705 -5.69 -1.77 -25.97
C SER A 705 -5.06 -3.14 -25.70
N GLN A 706 -5.22 -3.70 -24.49
CA GLN A 706 -4.73 -5.04 -24.16
C GLN A 706 -5.39 -6.12 -25.03
N ALA A 707 -6.71 -6.08 -25.23
CA ALA A 707 -7.39 -7.02 -26.12
C ALA A 707 -6.88 -6.94 -27.57
N ALA A 708 -6.60 -5.73 -28.07
CA ALA A 708 -6.02 -5.52 -29.38
C ALA A 708 -4.56 -6.00 -29.45
N GLN A 709 -3.78 -5.82 -28.37
CA GLN A 709 -2.43 -6.38 -28.23
C GLN A 709 -2.44 -7.90 -28.25
N GLU A 710 -3.34 -8.55 -27.50
CA GLU A 710 -3.46 -10.02 -27.48
C GLU A 710 -3.82 -10.58 -28.86
N ALA A 711 -4.73 -9.92 -29.59
CA ALA A 711 -5.04 -10.26 -30.98
C ALA A 711 -3.80 -10.14 -31.88
N ALA A 712 -3.11 -8.99 -31.83
CA ALA A 712 -1.91 -8.74 -32.63
C ALA A 712 -0.79 -9.72 -32.29
N SER A 713 -0.45 -9.90 -31.02
CA SER A 713 0.58 -10.80 -30.51
C SER A 713 0.31 -12.26 -30.90
N THR A 714 -0.94 -12.72 -30.83
CA THR A 714 -1.32 -14.07 -31.25
C THR A 714 -1.15 -14.25 -32.76
N LEU A 715 -1.59 -13.28 -33.56
CA LEU A 715 -1.42 -13.30 -35.02
C LEU A 715 0.06 -13.25 -35.43
N MET A 716 0.87 -12.41 -34.78
CA MET A 716 2.31 -12.33 -35.02
C MET A 716 3.05 -13.62 -34.64
N HIS A 717 2.63 -14.29 -33.55
CA HIS A 717 3.14 -15.60 -33.18
C HIS A 717 2.89 -16.66 -34.26
N ASP A 718 1.74 -16.56 -34.93
CA ASP A 718 1.38 -17.41 -36.07
C ASP A 718 2.07 -16.98 -37.39
N GLY A 719 2.94 -15.96 -37.35
CA GLY A 719 3.62 -15.40 -38.52
C GLY A 719 2.74 -14.53 -39.42
N ARG A 720 1.53 -14.17 -38.96
CA ARG A 720 0.51 -13.42 -39.71
C ARG A 720 0.63 -11.91 -39.44
N TYR A 721 1.80 -11.35 -39.71
CA TYR A 721 2.12 -9.95 -39.36
C TYR A 721 1.20 -8.93 -40.05
N GLU A 722 0.82 -9.16 -41.30
CA GLU A 722 -0.08 -8.28 -42.05
C GLU A 722 -1.50 -8.25 -41.44
N GLU A 723 -1.98 -9.37 -40.92
CA GLU A 723 -3.27 -9.46 -40.23
C GLU A 723 -3.20 -8.90 -38.82
N ALA A 724 -2.03 -9.00 -38.17
CA ALA A 724 -1.78 -8.42 -36.85
C ALA A 724 -1.74 -6.89 -36.88
N LEU A 725 -1.23 -6.30 -37.97
CA LEU A 725 -1.01 -4.86 -38.11
C LEU A 725 -2.22 -3.99 -37.73
N PRO A 726 -3.45 -4.20 -38.27
CA PRO A 726 -4.61 -3.38 -37.88
C PRO A 726 -4.97 -3.48 -36.38
N TRP A 727 -4.72 -4.63 -35.75
CA TRP A 727 -4.92 -4.80 -34.30
C TRP A 727 -3.84 -4.07 -33.51
N ALA A 728 -2.59 -4.12 -33.97
CA ALA A 728 -1.49 -3.40 -33.37
C ALA A 728 -1.67 -1.87 -33.50
N GLU A 729 -2.18 -1.39 -34.63
CA GLU A 729 -2.56 0.01 -34.83
C GLU A 729 -3.64 0.44 -33.85
N ARG A 730 -4.70 -0.37 -33.71
CA ARG A 730 -5.77 -0.12 -32.73
C ARG A 730 -5.25 -0.12 -31.30
N ALA A 731 -4.34 -1.02 -30.95
CA ALA A 731 -3.69 -1.01 -29.64
C ALA A 731 -2.93 0.30 -29.40
N ALA A 732 -2.19 0.77 -30.41
CA ALA A 732 -1.42 2.01 -30.37
C ALA A 732 -2.26 3.29 -30.26
N GLU A 733 -3.55 3.28 -30.62
CA GLU A 733 -4.46 4.43 -30.44
C GLU A 733 -4.58 4.89 -28.98
N SER A 734 -4.40 3.97 -28.03
CA SER A 734 -4.33 4.31 -26.59
C SER A 734 -3.12 5.19 -26.23
N GLY A 735 -2.08 5.19 -27.07
CA GLY A 735 -0.79 5.79 -26.81
C GLY A 735 0.01 5.10 -25.70
N SER A 736 -0.43 3.94 -25.21
CA SER A 736 0.29 3.16 -24.19
C SER A 736 1.62 2.62 -24.72
N GLY A 737 2.63 2.50 -23.85
CA GLY A 737 3.93 1.96 -24.25
C GLY A 737 3.84 0.55 -24.83
N SER A 738 3.03 -0.34 -24.23
CA SER A 738 2.84 -1.70 -24.75
C SER A 738 2.08 -1.73 -26.08
N GLY A 739 1.08 -0.86 -26.28
CA GLY A 739 0.36 -0.75 -27.54
C GLY A 739 1.24 -0.24 -28.68
N LEU A 740 2.06 0.78 -28.40
CA LEU A 740 3.05 1.28 -29.36
C LEU A 740 4.13 0.22 -29.67
N GLN A 741 4.59 -0.51 -28.66
CA GLN A 741 5.53 -1.62 -28.88
C GLN A 741 4.91 -2.72 -29.76
N SER A 742 3.66 -3.11 -29.52
CA SER A 742 2.96 -4.09 -30.38
C SER A 742 2.93 -3.63 -31.84
N LEU A 743 2.68 -2.34 -32.10
CA LEU A 743 2.75 -1.75 -33.44
C LEU A 743 4.16 -1.81 -34.03
N VAL A 744 5.20 -1.47 -33.25
CA VAL A 744 6.60 -1.59 -33.68
C VAL A 744 6.93 -3.03 -34.10
N GLU A 745 6.49 -4.01 -33.33
CA GLU A 745 6.71 -5.43 -33.65
C GLU A 745 6.00 -5.86 -34.94
N ALA A 746 4.75 -5.45 -35.13
CA ALA A 746 3.99 -5.75 -36.34
C ALA A 746 4.63 -5.12 -37.57
N LEU A 747 5.01 -3.83 -37.49
CA LEU A 747 5.69 -3.11 -38.57
C LEU A 747 7.06 -3.70 -38.88
N THR A 748 7.82 -4.12 -37.86
CA THR A 748 9.11 -4.80 -38.03
C THR A 748 8.90 -6.13 -38.77
N GLY A 749 7.87 -6.90 -38.42
CA GLY A 749 7.51 -8.15 -39.08
C GLY A 749 7.07 -7.97 -40.53
N THR A 750 6.38 -6.86 -40.86
CA THR A 750 6.04 -6.51 -42.25
C THR A 750 7.14 -5.73 -42.98
N ALA A 751 8.33 -5.60 -42.38
CA ALA A 751 9.47 -4.85 -42.90
C ALA A 751 9.21 -3.36 -43.22
N ASP A 752 8.25 -2.72 -42.54
CA ASP A 752 8.01 -1.27 -42.59
C ASP A 752 8.87 -0.56 -41.52
N PHE A 753 10.19 -0.61 -41.72
CA PHE A 753 11.17 -0.15 -40.74
C PHE A 753 11.14 1.37 -40.51
N GLU A 754 10.82 2.17 -41.53
CA GLU A 754 10.72 3.63 -41.41
C GLU A 754 9.59 4.01 -40.44
N ARG A 755 8.42 3.38 -40.59
CA ARG A 755 7.30 3.62 -39.68
C ARG A 755 7.58 3.04 -38.30
N ALA A 756 8.19 1.85 -38.21
CA ALA A 756 8.58 1.26 -36.93
C ALA A 756 9.53 2.18 -36.14
N GLU A 757 10.55 2.73 -36.79
CA GLU A 757 11.48 3.68 -36.17
C GLU A 757 10.77 4.95 -35.71
N SER A 758 9.91 5.55 -36.56
CA SER A 758 9.14 6.73 -36.18
C SER A 758 8.32 6.50 -34.90
N ILE A 759 7.69 5.33 -34.76
CA ILE A 759 6.96 4.97 -33.53
C ILE A 759 7.92 4.76 -32.35
N CYS A 760 9.09 4.14 -32.56
CA CYS A 760 10.11 3.99 -31.52
C CYS A 760 10.59 5.35 -30.99
N ILE A 761 10.84 6.32 -31.87
CA ILE A 761 11.21 7.69 -31.52
C ILE A 761 10.11 8.33 -30.67
N GLN A 762 8.86 8.27 -31.14
CA GLN A 762 7.71 8.83 -30.42
C GLN A 762 7.56 8.21 -29.03
N THR A 763 7.68 6.87 -28.94
CA THR A 763 7.57 6.12 -27.69
C THR A 763 8.69 6.49 -26.72
N SER A 764 9.93 6.49 -27.20
CA SER A 764 11.12 6.81 -26.40
C SER A 764 11.09 8.26 -25.89
N GLN A 765 10.67 9.21 -26.72
CA GLN A 765 10.51 10.61 -26.32
C GLN A 765 9.39 10.79 -25.28
N ARG A 766 8.26 10.11 -25.47
CA ARG A 766 7.10 10.19 -24.58
C ARG A 766 7.36 9.57 -23.21
N TYR A 767 7.98 8.38 -23.18
CA TYR A 767 8.16 7.60 -21.95
C TYR A 767 9.56 7.72 -21.35
N GLN A 768 10.50 8.37 -22.04
CA GLN A 768 11.93 8.38 -21.68
C GLN A 768 12.44 6.94 -21.48
N SER A 769 12.07 6.06 -22.42
CA SER A 769 12.54 4.68 -22.50
C SER A 769 13.73 4.58 -23.45
N ASP A 770 14.41 3.43 -23.41
CA ASP A 770 15.49 3.05 -24.31
C ASP A 770 14.99 2.25 -25.53
N ASP A 771 13.69 2.27 -25.81
CA ASP A 771 13.07 1.41 -26.84
C ASP A 771 13.62 1.69 -28.24
N TRP A 772 13.86 2.94 -28.61
CA TRP A 772 14.47 3.31 -29.90
C TRP A 772 15.89 2.78 -30.03
N TYR A 773 16.71 2.97 -29.00
CA TYR A 773 18.07 2.45 -28.98
C TYR A 773 18.07 0.91 -29.04
N GLN A 774 17.27 0.25 -28.20
CA GLN A 774 17.16 -1.21 -28.19
C GLN A 774 16.68 -1.75 -29.54
N TRP A 775 15.69 -1.11 -30.16
CA TRP A 775 15.17 -1.52 -31.46
C TRP A 775 16.23 -1.38 -32.55
N CYS A 776 16.93 -0.25 -32.67
CA CYS A 776 18.00 -0.07 -33.66
C CYS A 776 19.11 -1.11 -33.52
N VAL A 777 19.52 -1.42 -32.28
CA VAL A 777 20.50 -2.49 -32.03
C VAL A 777 19.92 -3.86 -32.38
N ALA A 778 18.67 -4.13 -32.03
CA ALA A 778 18.02 -5.41 -32.22
C ALA A 778 17.70 -5.68 -33.69
N THR A 779 17.38 -4.70 -34.52
CA THR A 779 17.05 -4.91 -35.95
C THR A 779 18.23 -4.63 -36.86
N GLY A 780 19.15 -3.76 -36.45
CA GLY A 780 20.19 -3.21 -37.33
C GLY A 780 19.63 -2.17 -38.30
N GLU A 781 18.39 -1.75 -38.11
CA GLU A 781 17.69 -0.74 -38.89
C GLU A 781 17.60 0.59 -38.11
N GLY A 782 17.34 1.68 -38.83
CA GLY A 782 17.23 3.03 -38.27
C GLY A 782 18.56 3.70 -37.93
N ASP A 783 18.47 4.86 -37.27
CA ASP A 783 19.59 5.71 -36.90
C ASP A 783 20.10 5.40 -35.49
N LEU A 784 20.98 4.39 -35.41
CA LEU A 784 21.62 3.98 -34.16
C LEU A 784 22.43 5.10 -33.48
N GLU A 785 23.00 6.02 -34.25
CA GLU A 785 23.81 7.12 -33.71
C GLU A 785 22.91 8.12 -32.97
N SER A 786 21.85 8.58 -33.63
CA SER A 786 20.86 9.47 -33.00
C SER A 786 20.13 8.80 -31.83
N ALA A 787 19.78 7.51 -31.94
CA ALA A 787 19.17 6.75 -30.86
C ALA A 787 20.10 6.67 -29.63
N TRP A 788 21.41 6.52 -29.86
CA TRP A 788 22.41 6.51 -28.80
C TRP A 788 22.63 7.89 -28.18
N GLU A 789 22.62 8.97 -28.98
CA GLU A 789 22.68 10.34 -28.45
C GLU A 789 21.50 10.62 -27.52
N PHE A 790 20.29 10.24 -27.93
CA PHE A 790 19.09 10.32 -27.09
C PHE A 790 19.26 9.52 -25.79
N GLU A 791 19.73 8.27 -25.89
CA GLU A 791 19.97 7.41 -24.73
C GLU A 791 21.01 8.01 -23.78
N GLN A 792 22.07 8.65 -24.30
CA GLN A 792 23.06 9.32 -23.46
C GLN A 792 22.47 10.48 -22.66
N GLU A 793 21.64 11.32 -23.28
CA GLU A 793 20.95 12.40 -22.57
C GLU A 793 20.02 11.84 -21.50
N ARG A 794 19.26 10.79 -21.83
CA ARG A 794 18.40 10.09 -20.87
C ARG A 794 19.19 9.51 -19.70
N LEU A 795 20.34 8.88 -19.95
CA LEU A 795 21.22 8.33 -18.92
C LEU A 795 21.78 9.41 -17.99
N LYS A 796 22.11 10.62 -18.49
CA LYS A 796 22.58 11.76 -17.67
C LYS A 796 21.50 12.26 -16.73
N VAL A 797 20.24 12.23 -17.17
CA VAL A 797 19.10 12.69 -16.38
C VAL A 797 18.71 11.63 -15.33
N ARG A 798 18.64 10.36 -15.74
CA ARG A 798 18.12 9.27 -14.89
C ARG A 798 19.10 8.77 -13.83
N TYR A 799 20.39 8.87 -14.08
CA TYR A 799 21.41 8.25 -13.25
C TYR A 799 22.51 9.23 -12.84
N ALA A 800 23.01 9.08 -11.61
CA ALA A 800 24.18 9.82 -11.16
C ALA A 800 25.42 9.45 -11.99
N PRO A 801 26.40 10.37 -12.16
CA PRO A 801 27.66 10.05 -12.81
C PRO A 801 28.35 8.84 -12.16
N GLY A 802 28.58 7.78 -12.96
CA GLY A 802 29.23 6.55 -12.50
C GLY A 802 28.29 5.48 -11.93
N ASP A 803 26.97 5.71 -11.97
CA ASP A 803 25.96 4.69 -11.65
C ASP A 803 26.16 3.41 -12.48
N SER A 804 26.00 2.25 -11.83
CA SER A 804 26.29 0.96 -12.46
C SER A 804 25.37 0.63 -13.63
N GLN A 805 24.11 1.07 -13.62
CA GLN A 805 23.20 0.83 -14.75
C GLN A 805 23.57 1.72 -15.94
N SER A 806 23.90 2.99 -15.70
CA SER A 806 24.41 3.89 -16.74
C SER A 806 25.70 3.36 -17.38
N GLU A 807 26.62 2.88 -16.56
CA GLU A 807 27.89 2.32 -17.03
C GLU A 807 27.71 0.99 -17.77
N MET A 808 26.77 0.14 -17.33
CA MET A 808 26.41 -1.09 -18.04
C MET A 808 25.94 -0.79 -19.46
N VAL A 809 25.01 0.15 -19.62
CA VAL A 809 24.48 0.52 -20.96
C VAL A 809 25.60 1.06 -21.86
N LYS A 810 26.53 1.87 -21.33
CA LYS A 810 27.72 2.32 -22.08
C LYS A 810 28.66 1.19 -22.45
N ALA A 811 28.84 0.19 -21.58
CA ALA A 811 29.65 -0.99 -21.89
C ALA A 811 29.01 -1.83 -23.00
N LEU A 812 27.69 -2.02 -22.94
CA LEU A 812 26.93 -2.72 -23.98
C LEU A 812 27.02 -1.97 -25.31
N TYR A 813 26.85 -0.64 -25.33
CA TYR A 813 27.04 0.15 -26.55
C TYR A 813 28.44 -0.02 -27.16
N ALA A 814 29.48 0.01 -26.32
CA ALA A 814 30.85 -0.21 -26.78
C ALA A 814 31.03 -1.62 -27.36
N GLU A 815 30.43 -2.65 -26.74
CA GLU A 815 30.46 -4.01 -27.29
C GLU A 815 29.68 -4.12 -28.61
N ILE A 816 28.52 -3.47 -28.70
CA ILE A 816 27.67 -3.47 -29.89
C ILE A 816 28.37 -2.80 -31.08
N THR A 817 29.12 -1.73 -30.82
CA THR A 817 29.92 -1.00 -31.82
C THR A 817 31.32 -1.61 -32.05
N ASN A 818 31.56 -2.82 -31.53
CA ASN A 818 32.82 -3.57 -31.64
C ASN A 818 34.04 -2.86 -31.00
N ASP A 819 33.84 -1.90 -30.09
CA ASP A 819 34.87 -1.33 -29.21
C ASP A 819 35.02 -2.18 -27.94
N THR A 820 35.43 -3.43 -28.14
CA THR A 820 35.57 -4.46 -27.09
C THR A 820 36.50 -4.03 -25.97
N ALA A 821 37.58 -3.31 -26.30
CA ALA A 821 38.55 -2.85 -25.32
C ALA A 821 37.93 -1.81 -24.36
N ARG A 822 37.09 -0.91 -24.89
CA ARG A 822 36.35 0.06 -24.08
C ARG A 822 35.28 -0.63 -23.25
N ALA A 823 34.52 -1.57 -23.83
CA ALA A 823 33.52 -2.35 -23.09
C ALA A 823 34.14 -3.04 -21.88
N LEU A 824 35.23 -3.80 -22.10
CA LEU A 824 35.96 -4.49 -21.03
C LEU A 824 36.47 -3.51 -19.96
N LYS A 825 37.05 -2.38 -20.38
CA LYS A 825 37.55 -1.36 -19.45
C LYS A 825 36.44 -0.79 -18.55
N ILE A 826 35.25 -0.55 -19.10
CA ILE A 826 34.09 -0.07 -18.33
C ILE A 826 33.65 -1.14 -17.32
N LEU A 827 33.47 -2.39 -17.77
CA LEU A 827 33.01 -3.48 -16.90
C LEU A 827 34.00 -3.79 -15.76
N LEU A 828 35.31 -3.79 -16.04
CA LEU A 828 36.33 -3.96 -15.00
C LEU A 828 36.36 -2.81 -14.01
N ARG A 829 36.12 -1.57 -14.47
CA ARG A 829 35.97 -0.42 -13.58
C ARG A 829 34.73 -0.58 -12.69
N MET A 830 33.60 -1.03 -13.24
CA MET A 830 32.39 -1.30 -12.48
C MET A 830 32.65 -2.38 -11.41
N ALA A 831 33.23 -3.52 -11.79
CA ALA A 831 33.57 -4.59 -10.86
C ALA A 831 34.53 -4.13 -9.74
N LYS A 832 35.50 -3.26 -10.08
CA LYS A 832 36.44 -2.68 -9.11
C LYS A 832 35.80 -1.67 -8.15
N ASN A 833 34.84 -0.89 -8.63
CA ASN A 833 34.18 0.17 -7.85
C ASN A 833 32.98 -0.34 -7.03
N ARG A 834 32.58 -1.60 -7.23
CA ARG A 834 31.51 -2.25 -6.46
C ARG A 834 31.84 -2.24 -4.96
N PRO A 835 30.91 -1.83 -4.08
CA PRO A 835 31.09 -1.92 -2.64
C PRO A 835 31.40 -3.36 -2.21
N PRO A 836 32.31 -3.60 -1.23
CA PRO A 836 32.64 -4.95 -0.76
C PRO A 836 31.44 -5.72 -0.20
N SER A 837 30.38 -5.02 0.22
CA SER A 837 29.14 -5.58 0.74
C SER A 837 28.16 -6.04 -0.34
N GLU A 838 28.33 -5.60 -1.59
CA GLU A 838 27.42 -5.94 -2.68
C GLU A 838 27.87 -7.21 -3.40
N PRO A 839 26.95 -8.16 -3.65
CA PRO A 839 27.29 -9.35 -4.42
C PRO A 839 27.66 -8.97 -5.86
N PRO A 840 28.47 -9.80 -6.53
CA PRO A 840 28.73 -9.63 -7.94
C PRO A 840 27.47 -9.57 -8.81
N TYR A 841 27.50 -8.72 -9.84
CA TYR A 841 26.35 -8.52 -10.72
C TYR A 841 26.51 -9.43 -11.94
N VAL A 842 25.52 -10.31 -12.16
CA VAL A 842 25.48 -11.31 -13.26
C VAL A 842 26.05 -10.74 -14.56
N TRP A 843 25.51 -9.61 -15.01
CA TRP A 843 25.90 -9.01 -16.28
C TRP A 843 27.30 -8.42 -16.27
N THR A 844 27.72 -7.75 -15.20
CA THR A 844 29.01 -7.03 -15.19
C THR A 844 30.16 -8.01 -15.29
N ASP A 845 30.17 -9.01 -14.40
CA ASP A 845 31.29 -9.92 -14.27
C ASP A 845 31.26 -11.01 -15.35
N SER A 846 30.08 -11.52 -15.73
CA SER A 846 29.97 -12.54 -16.79
C SER A 846 30.31 -11.96 -18.17
N MET A 847 29.81 -10.75 -18.48
CA MET A 847 30.18 -10.10 -19.75
C MET A 847 31.66 -9.71 -19.76
N ALA A 848 32.23 -9.26 -18.64
CA ALA A 848 33.67 -8.99 -18.55
C ALA A 848 34.51 -10.25 -18.77
N TYR A 849 34.09 -11.38 -18.20
CA TYR A 849 34.73 -12.68 -18.39
C TYR A 849 34.71 -13.09 -19.86
N LEU A 850 33.54 -13.05 -20.50
CA LEU A 850 33.37 -13.45 -21.89
C LEU A 850 34.15 -12.56 -22.86
N ILE A 851 34.13 -11.24 -22.64
CA ILE A 851 34.91 -10.30 -23.46
C ILE A 851 36.42 -10.52 -23.28
N ALA A 852 36.88 -10.75 -22.04
CA ALA A 852 38.28 -11.04 -21.76
C ALA A 852 38.72 -12.36 -22.40
N ASP A 853 37.87 -13.39 -22.34
CA ASP A 853 38.12 -14.68 -22.97
C ASP A 853 38.23 -14.55 -24.50
N ARG A 854 37.30 -13.81 -25.14
CA ARG A 854 37.39 -13.48 -26.59
C ARG A 854 38.66 -12.73 -26.95
N ALA A 855 39.15 -11.86 -26.06
CA ALA A 855 40.41 -11.14 -26.23
C ALA A 855 41.66 -11.97 -25.91
N GLY A 856 41.50 -13.20 -25.40
CA GLY A 856 42.60 -14.07 -24.96
C GLY A 856 43.26 -13.64 -23.64
N ASP A 857 42.63 -12.77 -22.84
CA ASP A 857 43.16 -12.30 -21.56
C ASP A 857 42.75 -13.22 -20.39
N GLN A 858 43.40 -14.40 -20.35
CA GLN A 858 43.16 -15.40 -19.30
C GLN A 858 43.46 -14.86 -17.89
N LYS A 859 44.31 -13.83 -17.76
CA LYS A 859 44.62 -13.23 -16.45
C LYS A 859 43.38 -12.57 -15.87
N ILE A 860 42.61 -11.85 -16.69
CA ILE A 860 41.35 -11.24 -16.28
C ILE A 860 40.31 -12.33 -15.97
N CYS A 861 40.16 -13.34 -16.83
CA CYS A 861 39.24 -14.45 -16.58
C CYS A 861 39.50 -15.12 -15.22
N ASN A 862 40.77 -15.46 -14.94
CA ASN A 862 41.18 -16.06 -13.67
C ASN A 862 40.95 -15.12 -12.48
N GLN A 863 41.12 -13.81 -12.66
CA GLN A 863 40.87 -12.83 -11.61
C GLN A 863 39.38 -12.74 -11.26
N ILE A 864 38.49 -12.69 -12.26
CA ILE A 864 37.04 -12.68 -12.07
C ILE A 864 36.62 -13.97 -11.38
N LEU A 865 37.02 -15.13 -11.90
CA LEU A 865 36.65 -16.43 -11.35
C LEU A 865 37.11 -16.61 -9.89
N LYS A 866 38.33 -16.15 -9.59
CA LYS A 866 38.84 -16.13 -8.21
C LYS A 866 37.96 -15.28 -7.29
N SER A 867 37.49 -14.11 -7.74
CA SER A 867 36.64 -13.23 -6.92
C SER A 867 35.29 -13.85 -6.53
N TYR A 868 34.81 -14.83 -7.31
CA TYR A 868 33.63 -15.62 -6.99
C TYR A 868 33.96 -16.80 -6.07
N ARG A 869 35.03 -17.56 -6.38
CA ARG A 869 35.46 -18.73 -5.59
C ARG A 869 35.91 -18.36 -4.17
N ASP A 870 36.44 -17.17 -3.97
CA ASP A 870 36.94 -16.70 -2.67
C ASP A 870 35.82 -16.21 -1.72
N GLN A 871 34.55 -16.21 -2.14
CA GLN A 871 33.43 -15.81 -1.27
C GLN A 871 33.10 -16.89 -0.25
N ARG A 872 33.09 -16.52 1.03
CA ARG A 872 32.94 -17.47 2.13
C ARG A 872 31.52 -18.02 2.27
N GLU A 873 30.51 -17.26 1.82
CA GLU A 873 29.08 -17.58 1.87
C GLU A 873 28.32 -16.86 0.74
N PRO A 874 28.48 -17.27 -0.53
CA PRO A 874 27.87 -16.56 -1.66
C PRO A 874 26.33 -16.69 -1.64
N PRO A 875 25.56 -15.62 -1.91
CA PRO A 875 24.14 -15.69 -2.19
C PRO A 875 23.81 -16.70 -3.31
N LEU A 876 22.55 -17.19 -3.36
CA LEU A 876 22.14 -18.20 -4.36
C LEU A 876 22.42 -17.78 -5.80
N GLN A 877 22.24 -16.50 -6.15
CA GLN A 877 22.58 -15.99 -7.49
C GLN A 877 24.09 -16.08 -7.76
N VAL A 878 24.92 -15.75 -6.77
CA VAL A 878 26.38 -15.81 -6.89
C VAL A 878 26.86 -17.26 -7.04
N GLN A 879 26.21 -18.22 -6.38
CA GLN A 879 26.49 -19.65 -6.57
C GLN A 879 26.19 -20.09 -8.00
N ALA A 880 25.03 -19.68 -8.54
CA ALA A 880 24.63 -19.99 -9.91
C ALA A 880 25.61 -19.42 -10.95
N ILE A 881 26.02 -18.16 -10.78
CA ILE A 881 27.03 -17.52 -11.64
C ILE A 881 28.39 -18.21 -11.51
N THR A 882 28.81 -18.56 -10.29
CA THR A 882 30.09 -19.26 -10.07
C THR A 882 30.10 -20.59 -10.83
N ALA A 883 29.00 -21.34 -10.77
CA ALA A 883 28.87 -22.60 -11.49
C ALA A 883 28.87 -22.40 -13.03
N MET A 884 28.22 -21.35 -13.54
CA MET A 884 28.30 -20.97 -14.95
C MET A 884 29.73 -20.60 -15.39
N LEU A 885 30.44 -19.77 -14.62
CA LEU A 885 31.81 -19.38 -14.96
C LEU A 885 32.79 -20.57 -14.87
N ASN A 886 32.59 -21.49 -13.92
CA ASN A 886 33.34 -22.75 -13.87
C ASN A 886 33.07 -23.62 -15.11
N LEU A 887 31.81 -23.67 -15.57
CA LEU A 887 31.47 -24.36 -16.81
C LEU A 887 32.27 -23.82 -18.00
N PHE A 888 32.44 -22.49 -18.11
CA PHE A 888 33.28 -21.88 -19.14
C PHE A 888 34.77 -22.20 -18.98
N ASP A 889 35.32 -22.08 -17.77
CA ASP A 889 36.74 -22.34 -17.45
C ASP A 889 37.16 -23.80 -17.73
N GLU A 890 36.27 -24.75 -17.43
CA GLU A 890 36.52 -26.19 -17.55
C GLU A 890 36.20 -26.75 -18.95
N SER A 891 35.59 -25.95 -19.83
CA SER A 891 35.18 -26.42 -21.15
C SER A 891 36.36 -26.54 -22.11
N ASP A 892 36.38 -27.66 -22.86
CA ASP A 892 37.31 -27.86 -23.96
C ASP A 892 36.91 -26.92 -25.10
N ARG A 893 37.60 -25.78 -25.22
CA ARG A 893 37.32 -24.76 -26.25
C ARG A 893 37.29 -25.29 -27.69
N SER A 894 37.84 -26.47 -27.95
CA SER A 894 37.76 -27.12 -29.27
C SER A 894 36.44 -27.82 -29.56
N LYS A 895 35.52 -27.89 -28.58
CA LYS A 895 34.21 -28.54 -28.67
C LYS A 895 33.13 -27.67 -28.06
N ALA A 896 31.91 -27.82 -28.56
CA ALA A 896 30.73 -27.25 -27.92
C ALA A 896 30.53 -27.81 -26.51
N ILE A 897 29.97 -27.01 -25.62
CA ILE A 897 29.55 -27.39 -24.28
C ILE A 897 28.48 -28.46 -24.39
N ASP A 898 28.65 -29.53 -23.62
CA ASP A 898 27.66 -30.61 -23.52
C ASP A 898 26.31 -30.07 -23.01
N PRO A 899 25.21 -30.18 -23.77
CA PRO A 899 23.89 -29.74 -23.33
C PRO A 899 23.45 -30.33 -21.99
N MET A 900 23.91 -31.53 -21.63
CA MET A 900 23.61 -32.15 -20.34
C MET A 900 24.26 -31.40 -19.17
N LYS A 901 25.41 -30.75 -19.38
CA LYS A 901 26.03 -29.88 -18.35
C LYS A 901 25.25 -28.59 -18.16
N ILE A 902 24.71 -28.02 -19.24
CA ILE A 902 23.84 -26.83 -19.17
C ILE A 902 22.56 -27.20 -18.42
N GLN A 903 21.92 -28.33 -18.74
CA GLN A 903 20.73 -28.78 -18.03
C GLN A 903 21.01 -29.07 -16.55
N ALA A 904 22.14 -29.72 -16.23
CA ALA A 904 22.54 -29.96 -14.84
C ALA A 904 22.76 -28.66 -14.06
N LEU A 905 23.28 -27.61 -14.72
CA LEU A 905 23.41 -26.28 -14.13
C LEU A 905 22.03 -25.65 -13.84
N ILE A 906 21.07 -25.77 -14.77
CA ILE A 906 19.70 -25.28 -14.60
C ILE A 906 19.02 -26.02 -13.43
N ASP A 907 19.09 -27.35 -13.42
CA ASP A 907 18.45 -28.17 -12.38
C ASP A 907 19.10 -28.01 -11.00
N GLY A 908 20.40 -27.69 -10.96
CA GLY A 908 21.20 -27.56 -9.74
C GLY A 908 21.06 -26.23 -9.01
N HIS A 909 20.50 -25.20 -9.64
CA HIS A 909 20.44 -23.85 -9.08
C HIS A 909 19.08 -23.19 -9.26
N VAL A 910 18.44 -22.86 -8.12
CA VAL A 910 17.11 -22.23 -8.05
C VAL A 910 17.01 -20.97 -8.93
N ALA A 911 18.07 -20.15 -8.97
CA ALA A 911 18.11 -18.94 -9.78
C ALA A 911 17.88 -19.21 -11.29
N PHE A 912 18.32 -20.37 -11.80
CA PHE A 912 18.07 -20.78 -13.19
C PHE A 912 16.76 -21.57 -13.33
N SER A 913 16.44 -22.45 -12.38
CA SER A 913 15.22 -23.28 -12.46
C SER A 913 13.93 -22.48 -12.35
N ASP A 914 13.96 -21.33 -11.68
CA ASP A 914 12.82 -20.42 -11.55
C ASP A 914 12.66 -19.51 -12.79
N GLY A 915 13.48 -19.70 -13.82
CA GLY A 915 13.38 -19.03 -15.13
C GLY A 915 13.95 -17.61 -15.18
N ALA A 916 14.13 -16.94 -14.03
CA ALA A 916 14.53 -15.53 -13.98
C ALA A 916 15.88 -15.23 -14.66
N TYR A 917 16.85 -16.14 -14.56
CA TYR A 917 18.19 -16.00 -15.14
C TYR A 917 18.47 -16.96 -16.30
N LEU A 918 17.45 -17.71 -16.76
CA LEU A 918 17.60 -18.63 -17.88
C LEU A 918 17.97 -17.91 -19.20
N PRO A 919 17.41 -16.73 -19.52
CA PRO A 919 17.80 -15.98 -20.71
C PRO A 919 19.26 -15.52 -20.66
N ASP A 920 19.70 -14.99 -19.50
CA ASP A 920 21.09 -14.57 -19.27
C ASP A 920 22.06 -15.74 -19.50
N LEU A 921 21.74 -16.92 -18.93
CA LEU A 921 22.57 -18.12 -19.09
C LEU A 921 22.69 -18.52 -20.56
N ALA A 922 21.57 -18.62 -21.28
CA ALA A 922 21.57 -18.98 -22.69
C ALA A 922 22.33 -17.96 -23.55
N LEU A 923 22.17 -16.67 -23.25
CA LEU A 923 22.88 -15.59 -23.91
C LEU A 923 24.41 -15.72 -23.75
N PHE A 924 24.87 -15.92 -22.51
CA PHE A 924 26.30 -16.03 -22.18
C PHE A 924 26.93 -17.32 -22.70
N VAL A 925 26.24 -18.45 -22.62
CA VAL A 925 26.68 -19.71 -23.25
C VAL A 925 26.81 -19.51 -24.75
N GLY A 926 25.82 -18.93 -25.41
CA GLY A 926 25.88 -18.69 -26.86
C GLY A 926 27.06 -17.78 -27.26
N TYR A 927 27.35 -16.74 -26.48
CA TYR A 927 28.52 -15.88 -26.71
C TYR A 927 29.85 -16.62 -26.57
N PHE A 928 29.97 -17.49 -25.57
CA PHE A 928 31.13 -18.35 -25.37
C PHE A 928 31.33 -19.32 -26.54
N GLU A 929 30.27 -20.01 -26.96
CA GLU A 929 30.27 -20.94 -28.10
C GLU A 929 30.70 -20.23 -29.39
N TRP A 930 30.14 -19.04 -29.65
CA TRP A 930 30.46 -18.24 -30.82
C TRP A 930 31.94 -17.86 -30.86
N THR A 931 32.47 -17.40 -29.73
CA THR A 931 33.88 -17.00 -29.56
C THR A 931 34.84 -18.15 -29.87
N HIS A 932 34.43 -19.39 -29.62
CA HIS A 932 35.24 -20.58 -29.85
C HIS A 932 34.92 -21.34 -31.14
N GLY A 933 34.13 -20.74 -32.03
CA GLY A 933 33.87 -21.25 -33.38
C GLY A 933 32.73 -22.27 -33.47
N HIS A 934 31.98 -22.51 -32.39
CA HIS A 934 30.85 -23.42 -32.33
C HIS A 934 29.55 -22.70 -32.73
N LYS A 935 29.51 -22.19 -33.95
CA LYS A 935 28.46 -21.27 -34.43
C LYS A 935 27.04 -21.84 -34.32
N ASP A 936 26.86 -23.12 -34.67
CA ASP A 936 25.54 -23.76 -34.61
C ASP A 936 25.04 -23.87 -33.16
N ALA A 937 25.93 -24.21 -32.23
CA ALA A 937 25.60 -24.25 -30.80
C ALA A 937 25.25 -22.84 -30.28
N ALA A 938 25.99 -21.82 -30.69
CA ALA A 938 25.71 -20.43 -30.33
C ALA A 938 24.32 -19.97 -30.82
N ILE A 939 23.99 -20.25 -32.08
CA ILE A 939 22.69 -19.93 -32.67
C ILE A 939 21.56 -20.58 -31.88
N GLU A 940 21.67 -21.87 -31.55
CA GLU A 940 20.64 -22.57 -30.78
C GLU A 940 20.44 -21.97 -29.38
N GLN A 941 21.52 -21.54 -28.72
CA GLN A 941 21.42 -20.88 -27.42
C GLN A 941 20.76 -19.49 -27.52
N TRP A 942 21.09 -18.70 -28.55
CA TRP A 942 20.50 -17.36 -28.72
C TRP A 942 19.05 -17.36 -29.15
N LYS A 943 18.53 -18.43 -29.77
CA LYS A 943 17.10 -18.54 -30.11
C LYS A 943 16.20 -18.38 -28.87
N GLY A 944 16.60 -18.91 -27.72
CA GLY A 944 15.84 -18.79 -26.47
C GLY A 944 15.61 -17.33 -26.05
N PRO A 945 16.67 -16.56 -25.74
CA PRO A 945 16.56 -15.15 -25.42
C PRO A 945 15.96 -14.30 -26.55
N ALA A 946 16.20 -14.65 -27.81
CA ALA A 946 15.64 -13.94 -28.96
C ALA A 946 14.13 -14.13 -29.13
N ARG A 947 13.56 -15.20 -28.58
CA ARG A 947 12.10 -15.41 -28.54
C ARG A 947 11.40 -14.48 -27.58
N LEU A 948 12.09 -13.93 -26.57
CA LEU A 948 11.48 -13.09 -25.54
C LEU A 948 11.08 -11.71 -26.08
N SER A 949 10.28 -11.00 -25.30
CA SER A 949 9.85 -9.64 -25.58
C SER A 949 10.68 -8.60 -24.82
N GLY A 950 11.41 -7.75 -25.56
CA GLY A 950 12.21 -6.65 -25.03
C GLY A 950 13.46 -7.06 -24.22
N GLY A 951 14.16 -6.05 -23.70
CA GLY A 951 15.28 -6.21 -22.78
C GLY A 951 16.65 -6.39 -23.45
N ARG A 952 17.69 -6.30 -22.61
CA ARG A 952 19.10 -6.38 -23.03
C ARG A 952 19.44 -7.74 -23.64
N ASP A 953 18.87 -8.82 -23.10
CA ASP A 953 19.04 -10.17 -23.61
C ASP A 953 18.59 -10.33 -25.05
N ARG A 954 17.35 -9.93 -25.33
CA ARG A 954 16.78 -9.99 -26.68
C ARG A 954 17.58 -9.11 -27.63
N MET A 955 17.88 -7.88 -27.23
CA MET A 955 18.65 -6.93 -28.03
C MET A 955 19.99 -7.54 -28.51
N LEU A 956 20.74 -8.16 -27.60
CA LEU A 956 22.03 -8.79 -27.92
C LEU A 956 21.86 -10.08 -28.72
N ALA A 957 20.91 -10.94 -28.34
CA ALA A 957 20.64 -12.18 -29.05
C ALA A 957 20.23 -11.91 -30.51
N TRP A 958 19.37 -10.92 -30.75
CA TRP A 958 18.99 -10.51 -32.10
C TRP A 958 20.20 -10.00 -32.89
N LYS A 959 21.02 -9.14 -32.30
CA LYS A 959 22.27 -8.67 -32.93
C LYS A 959 23.14 -9.84 -33.38
N TRP A 960 23.43 -10.75 -32.47
CA TRP A 960 24.36 -11.84 -32.74
C TRP A 960 23.79 -12.89 -33.70
N LEU A 961 22.47 -13.12 -33.68
CA LEU A 961 21.80 -13.94 -34.70
C LEU A 961 21.92 -13.33 -36.09
N ARG A 962 21.75 -12.01 -36.25
CA ARG A 962 21.96 -11.34 -37.55
C ARG A 962 23.41 -11.44 -38.01
N GLU A 963 24.37 -11.26 -37.12
CA GLU A 963 25.80 -11.45 -37.43
C GLU A 963 26.11 -12.90 -37.82
N ALA A 964 25.32 -13.86 -37.33
CA ALA A 964 25.36 -15.26 -37.72
C ALA A 964 24.60 -15.58 -39.02
N GLY A 965 23.94 -14.59 -39.64
CA GLY A 965 23.14 -14.78 -40.85
C GLY A 965 21.76 -15.41 -40.60
N VAL A 966 21.29 -15.40 -39.35
CA VAL A 966 19.95 -15.83 -38.97
C VAL A 966 19.07 -14.60 -38.80
N ASP A 967 17.93 -14.58 -39.48
CA ASP A 967 16.94 -13.52 -39.31
C ASP A 967 16.20 -13.70 -37.97
N PRO A 968 16.39 -12.80 -36.99
CA PRO A 968 15.76 -12.95 -35.69
C PRO A 968 14.25 -12.66 -35.69
N ILE A 969 13.72 -12.02 -36.75
CA ILE A 969 12.29 -11.69 -36.87
C ILE A 969 11.45 -12.96 -37.03
N HIS A 970 11.99 -13.96 -37.72
CA HIS A 970 11.31 -15.20 -38.12
C HIS A 970 11.74 -16.43 -37.32
N ILE A 971 12.19 -16.24 -36.07
CA ILE A 971 12.51 -17.37 -35.18
C ILE A 971 11.22 -18.11 -34.81
N GLU A 972 11.21 -19.43 -35.01
CA GLU A 972 10.11 -20.31 -34.60
C GLU A 972 9.83 -20.20 -33.09
N ASP A 973 8.54 -20.28 -32.71
CA ASP A 973 8.05 -20.15 -31.34
C ASP A 973 8.38 -18.82 -30.65
N ARG A 974 8.51 -17.74 -31.44
CA ARG A 974 8.68 -16.38 -30.89
C ARG A 974 7.52 -16.02 -29.97
N THR A 975 7.84 -15.54 -28.77
CA THR A 975 6.84 -15.11 -27.80
C THR A 975 6.73 -13.59 -27.81
N PHE A 976 5.52 -13.08 -27.96
CA PHE A 976 5.24 -11.67 -27.85
C PHE A 976 4.84 -11.34 -26.41
N PRO A 977 5.09 -10.10 -25.92
CA PRO A 977 4.48 -9.68 -24.67
C PRO A 977 2.97 -9.77 -24.84
N ASP A 978 2.29 -10.27 -23.81
CA ASP A 978 0.82 -10.36 -23.80
C ASP A 978 0.29 -11.24 -24.95
N MET A 979 0.75 -12.49 -24.95
CA MET A 979 0.26 -13.56 -25.81
C MET A 979 -0.37 -14.66 -24.95
N PHE A 980 -1.53 -15.13 -25.37
CA PHE A 980 -2.29 -16.28 -24.85
C PHE A 980 -1.49 -17.53 -24.43
N LEU A 981 -0.31 -17.78 -25.01
CA LEU A 981 0.49 -18.96 -24.68
C LEU A 981 1.55 -18.74 -23.60
N ARG A 982 1.72 -17.51 -23.10
CA ARG A 982 2.82 -17.14 -22.18
C ARG A 982 2.83 -17.97 -20.90
N GLU A 983 1.67 -18.19 -20.27
CA GLU A 983 1.57 -18.97 -19.02
C GLU A 983 2.03 -20.43 -19.17
N ARG A 984 1.97 -21.00 -20.39
CA ARG A 984 2.35 -22.40 -20.66
C ARG A 984 3.86 -22.63 -20.61
N TYR A 985 4.65 -21.56 -20.81
CA TYR A 985 6.12 -21.60 -20.77
C TYR A 985 6.68 -21.23 -19.39
N GLU A 986 5.92 -20.51 -18.56
CA GLU A 986 6.37 -20.00 -17.25
C GLU A 986 6.04 -20.94 -16.07
N LEU A 987 5.12 -21.91 -16.24
CA LEU A 987 4.79 -22.85 -15.17
C LEU A 987 5.66 -24.12 -15.23
N PRO A 988 6.18 -24.61 -14.08
CA PRO A 988 6.88 -25.88 -14.05
C PRO A 988 5.93 -26.97 -14.52
N LYS A 989 6.24 -27.58 -15.67
CA LYS A 989 5.59 -28.82 -16.09
C LYS A 989 5.70 -29.78 -14.93
N LYS A 990 4.56 -30.37 -14.52
CA LYS A 990 4.53 -31.42 -13.51
C LYS A 990 5.61 -32.44 -13.90
N LYS A 991 6.56 -32.72 -13.01
CA LYS A 991 7.40 -33.92 -13.15
C LYS A 991 6.43 -35.10 -13.09
N GLU A 992 6.05 -35.61 -14.25
CA GLU A 992 5.30 -36.86 -14.38
C GLU A 992 6.14 -38.04 -13.91
#